data_AF-A0A2G2JM41-F1
#
_entry.id   AF-A0A2G2JM41-F1
#
_cell.length_a   1.000
_cell.length_b   1.000
_cell.length_c   1.000
_cell.angle_alpha   90.00
_cell.angle_beta   90.00
_cell.angle_gamma   90.00
#
_symmetry.space_group_name_H-M   'P 1'
#
loop_
_entity.id
_entity.type
_entity.pdbx_description
1 polymer ?
#
loop_
_entity_poly.entity_id
_entity_poly.type
_entity_poly.pdbx_seq_one_letter_code
_entity_poly.pdbx_strand_id
1 'polypeptide(L)'
;MNSIKLAVIIAATATSAITHAMSEVPDNTPDLLPLFDGRVDELAQGCFGLQSNDNGKFVQFDENPGQLDGLPTYEVLAENDSNASRFYVKPTQTGHFLLRDSNGYYLSSHLTAGVVANNTLSDNNEWKITREDAGFELRSTTRRMSMGHHTNDGELYFTGWLDASFHQEDTLRIVALEGCTDFPEVSLNSDGQRQQLAGDASQPVRGYIDAHAHVTSYEFMGGKFMAGEPFNRWGVEEALKDSKHLHGKDGALDLIGNLYTFDDITNRYDTRGWPDFPWWPNAQQMSHMGYYHKWMERAYLSGLRVMVTNLVENEVLCWAQSNINPASWINPNSCNVMDSIRLQAQRLHELEDYIDAQAGGPGKGFFHIVTSPEDARETIAAGRMAVVMGIEASETFNCGLNDFCTRDTIEDLLQEVYDLGVRSLYPTHKFDNQLAGSAVEDGFINIGQLLSSGRFFETKECDEHTQGRSMASGFPLIGDIDGIREILDAVHLNPEYDQDIEHCNSHGLSELGSYLVNRMIDMKMLVELDHMSTDTATAVMDIAEARGYSGVLTTHSWMRSGKGGTVHDNTERLIEAGGFAAPYNSDANDMTYRVDRYLSITEATPYWNGIGIGTDMSGLGGQPGPRSDAAELPLVYPFTSEFGIEFDKQISGNRVFDLNTDGIAHYGLLPDFIEDLRQRAPTRIYEAVMNSAEAYLQTWERAERSGVTNHHDPEGIDYEL
;
A
#
# COMPACT_ATOMS: atom_id res chain seq x y z
N MET A 1 83.36 6.17 -44.36
CA MET A 1 83.10 7.55 -44.81
C MET A 1 81.60 7.81 -44.66
N ASN A 2 81.26 8.89 -43.96
CA ASN A 2 79.97 9.60 -43.87
C ASN A 2 78.69 8.90 -43.35
N SER A 3 78.32 9.33 -42.14
CA SER A 3 77.04 10.02 -41.78
C SER A 3 75.73 9.25 -41.49
N ILE A 4 75.32 9.40 -40.21
CA ILE A 4 74.05 10.00 -39.70
C ILE A 4 72.75 9.14 -39.52
N LYS A 5 72.24 9.21 -38.26
CA LYS A 5 70.85 9.12 -37.70
C LYS A 5 70.18 7.73 -37.60
N LEU A 6 69.30 7.40 -36.63
CA LEU A 6 68.58 8.08 -35.53
C LEU A 6 68.04 7.00 -34.56
N ALA A 7 67.82 7.31 -33.27
CA ALA A 7 66.55 7.11 -32.53
C ALA A 7 66.77 7.23 -31.01
N VAL A 8 65.83 7.89 -30.33
CA VAL A 8 65.85 8.35 -28.93
C VAL A 8 64.74 7.63 -28.17
N ILE A 9 64.98 7.29 -26.89
CA ILE A 9 64.15 7.58 -25.69
C ILE A 9 64.98 7.15 -24.47
N ILE A 10 65.17 8.07 -23.51
CA ILE A 10 65.95 7.88 -22.29
C ILE A 10 65.00 7.77 -21.10
N ALA A 11 65.12 6.66 -20.37
CA ALA A 11 64.70 6.51 -18.98
C ALA A 11 65.84 6.97 -18.06
N ALA A 12 65.52 7.61 -16.93
CA ALA A 12 66.51 7.92 -15.91
C ALA A 12 66.02 7.45 -14.53
N THR A 13 66.83 6.58 -13.95
CA THR A 13 66.77 6.03 -12.59
C THR A 13 67.41 6.97 -11.56
N ALA A 14 67.01 6.74 -10.32
CA ALA A 14 67.31 7.46 -9.08
C ALA A 14 68.79 7.71 -8.74
N THR A 15 69.03 8.69 -7.87
CA THR A 15 69.88 8.57 -6.67
C THR A 15 69.52 9.65 -5.65
N SER A 16 69.66 9.27 -4.38
CA SER A 16 69.19 9.91 -3.16
C SER A 16 70.10 11.03 -2.64
N ALA A 17 69.50 12.03 -1.97
CA ALA A 17 70.18 12.87 -0.99
C ALA A 17 69.22 13.19 0.17
N ILE A 18 69.75 13.05 1.38
CA ILE A 18 69.09 13.23 2.67
C ILE A 18 68.95 14.73 2.97
N THR A 19 67.73 15.18 3.27
CA THR A 19 67.47 16.47 3.92
C THR A 19 66.60 16.26 5.15
N HIS A 20 66.99 16.90 6.24
CA HIS A 20 66.45 16.76 7.58
C HIS A 20 64.93 16.98 7.64
N ALA A 21 64.25 16.05 8.32
CA ALA A 21 62.89 16.22 8.78
C ALA A 21 62.82 17.43 9.71
N MET A 22 62.11 18.48 9.27
CA MET A 22 61.41 19.35 10.20
C MET A 22 60.07 18.69 10.45
N SER A 23 59.84 18.25 11.69
CA SER A 23 58.51 17.86 12.14
C SER A 23 57.60 19.06 11.90
N GLU A 24 56.68 18.96 10.95
CA GLU A 24 55.52 19.83 10.95
C GLU A 24 54.82 19.65 12.30
N VAL A 25 54.48 20.77 12.91
CA VAL A 25 53.61 20.81 14.07
C VAL A 25 52.29 20.18 13.63
N PRO A 26 51.73 19.20 14.36
CA PRO A 26 50.37 18.74 14.05
C PRO A 26 49.46 19.96 14.10
N ASP A 27 48.79 20.25 13.00
CA ASP A 27 47.73 21.24 12.97
C ASP A 27 46.58 20.68 13.82
N ASN A 28 46.62 20.95 15.12
CA ASN A 28 45.57 20.63 16.08
C ASN A 28 44.47 21.70 15.99
N THR A 29 44.06 22.08 14.77
CA THR A 29 42.74 22.66 14.58
C THR A 29 41.76 21.50 14.72
N PRO A 30 40.82 21.53 15.69
CA PRO A 30 39.74 20.57 15.71
C PRO A 30 39.07 20.61 14.34
N ASP A 31 38.92 19.47 13.66
CA ASP A 31 38.11 19.40 12.46
C ASP A 31 36.73 19.94 12.83
N LEU A 32 36.40 21.13 12.31
CA LEU A 32 35.09 21.73 12.52
C LEU A 32 34.09 20.80 11.84
N LEU A 33 33.23 20.18 12.64
CA LEU A 33 32.17 19.31 12.14
C LEU A 33 31.33 20.05 11.09
N PRO A 34 30.94 19.38 10.00
CA PRO A 34 30.20 20.01 8.92
C PRO A 34 28.83 20.47 9.43
N LEU A 35 28.58 21.78 9.30
CA LEU A 35 27.24 22.35 9.48
C LEU A 35 26.34 21.85 8.34
N PHE A 36 25.11 21.48 8.68
CA PHE A 36 24.10 21.16 7.69
C PHE A 36 23.59 22.44 7.02
N ASP A 37 23.74 22.53 5.70
CA ASP A 37 23.33 23.67 4.87
C ASP A 37 22.26 23.33 3.82
N GLY A 38 21.77 22.08 3.84
CA GLY A 38 20.77 21.54 2.92
C GLY A 38 19.34 22.05 3.16
N ARG A 39 18.40 21.50 2.40
CA ARG A 39 16.96 21.78 2.59
C ARG A 39 16.45 21.10 3.86
N VAL A 40 15.42 21.65 4.50
CA VAL A 40 14.85 21.06 5.74
C VAL A 40 14.46 19.60 5.53
N ASP A 41 13.91 19.24 4.38
CA ASP A 41 13.49 17.85 4.11
C ASP A 41 14.68 16.87 4.07
N GLU A 42 15.89 17.33 3.76
CA GLU A 42 17.11 16.50 3.75
C GLU A 42 17.61 16.15 5.16
N LEU A 43 16.94 16.65 6.22
CA LEU A 43 17.12 16.17 7.59
C LEU A 43 16.48 14.78 7.82
N ALA A 44 15.58 14.34 6.93
CA ALA A 44 14.85 13.10 7.08
C ALA A 44 15.78 11.90 7.34
N GLN A 45 15.48 11.15 8.39
CA GLN A 45 16.16 9.91 8.78
C GLN A 45 17.66 10.08 9.11
N GLY A 46 18.14 11.32 9.22
CA GLY A 46 19.54 11.63 9.49
C GLY A 46 19.88 11.73 10.97
N CYS A 47 21.17 11.77 11.25
CA CYS A 47 21.72 11.89 12.60
C CYS A 47 22.36 13.27 12.79
N PHE A 48 21.85 14.04 13.76
CA PHE A 48 22.23 15.43 13.92
C PHE A 48 22.40 15.85 15.38
N GLY A 49 23.26 16.84 15.60
CA GLY A 49 23.34 17.63 16.82
C GLY A 49 22.78 19.04 16.60
N LEU A 50 22.30 19.64 17.67
CA LEU A 50 21.82 21.04 17.68
C LEU A 50 22.86 21.91 18.40
N GLN A 51 23.28 23.02 17.79
CA GLN A 51 24.38 23.86 18.26
C GLN A 51 24.01 25.35 18.28
N SER A 52 24.33 26.07 19.35
CA SER A 52 24.17 27.54 19.43
C SER A 52 25.00 28.25 18.36
N ASN A 53 24.43 29.27 17.71
CA ASN A 53 25.14 30.20 16.86
C ASN A 53 26.03 31.16 17.66
N ASP A 54 25.60 31.57 18.86
CA ASP A 54 26.31 32.54 19.69
C ASP A 54 27.64 31.99 20.23
N ASN A 55 27.60 30.83 20.89
CA ASN A 55 28.75 30.32 21.65
C ASN A 55 29.29 28.97 21.16
N GLY A 56 28.62 28.33 20.18
CA GLY A 56 29.06 27.05 19.60
C GLY A 56 28.85 25.82 20.49
N LYS A 57 28.17 25.95 21.63
CA LYS A 57 27.82 24.81 22.48
C LYS A 57 26.68 24.01 21.90
N PHE A 58 26.66 22.73 22.20
CA PHE A 58 25.64 21.78 21.77
C PHE A 58 24.55 21.60 22.82
N VAL A 59 23.37 21.24 22.33
CA VAL A 59 22.31 20.64 23.15
C VAL A 59 22.82 19.31 23.72
N GLN A 60 22.70 19.11 25.02
CA GLN A 60 23.00 17.87 25.74
C GLN A 60 21.81 17.46 26.62
N PHE A 61 21.67 16.16 26.85
CA PHE A 61 20.68 15.60 27.77
C PHE A 61 21.06 15.90 29.22
N ASP A 62 20.09 16.32 30.03
CA ASP A 62 20.25 16.49 31.47
C ASP A 62 19.22 15.65 32.26
N GLU A 63 19.75 14.75 33.09
CA GLU A 63 18.99 13.84 33.94
C GLU A 63 18.42 14.52 35.21
N ASN A 64 18.85 15.75 35.56
CA ASN A 64 18.51 16.42 36.83
C ASN A 64 17.60 17.65 36.66
N PRO A 65 16.27 17.47 36.56
CA PRO A 65 15.43 18.41 35.80
C PRO A 65 14.81 19.57 36.58
N GLY A 66 15.28 19.88 37.79
CA GLY A 66 14.70 20.99 38.56
C GLY A 66 13.15 20.93 38.67
N GLN A 67 12.47 22.02 38.25
CA GLN A 67 11.04 22.32 38.52
C GLN A 67 10.01 21.76 37.50
N LEU A 68 10.40 21.00 36.47
CA LEU A 68 9.51 20.52 35.41
C LEU A 68 8.94 19.12 35.69
N ASP A 69 8.21 18.98 36.81
CA ASP A 69 7.56 17.74 37.26
C ASP A 69 8.51 16.52 37.41
N GLY A 70 9.83 16.76 37.49
CA GLY A 70 10.82 15.70 37.64
C GLY A 70 11.19 14.96 36.35
N LEU A 71 10.77 15.46 35.17
CA LEU A 71 11.11 14.88 33.87
C LEU A 71 12.46 15.39 33.34
N PRO A 72 13.38 14.54 32.86
CA PRO A 72 14.66 14.98 32.28
C PRO A 72 14.49 16.07 31.21
N THR A 73 15.54 16.86 30.99
CA THR A 73 15.52 18.00 30.07
C THR A 73 16.72 17.99 29.11
N TYR A 74 16.84 19.03 28.31
CA TYR A 74 18.03 19.32 27.52
C TYR A 74 18.52 20.74 27.79
N GLU A 75 19.83 20.95 27.69
CA GLU A 75 20.48 22.24 27.90
C GLU A 75 21.57 22.49 26.84
N VAL A 76 21.83 23.74 26.49
CA VAL A 76 22.84 24.13 25.49
C VAL A 76 24.19 24.40 26.16
N LEU A 77 24.78 23.37 26.75
CA LEU A 77 26.01 23.47 27.55
C LEU A 77 27.17 22.57 27.08
N ALA A 78 26.97 21.66 26.14
CA ALA A 78 28.02 20.76 25.70
C ALA A 78 29.10 21.51 24.89
N GLU A 79 30.34 21.50 25.40
CA GLU A 79 31.47 22.21 24.78
C GLU A 79 31.99 21.53 23.49
N ASN A 80 31.58 20.30 23.23
CA ASN A 80 31.98 19.52 22.05
C ASN A 80 30.93 18.44 21.72
N ASP A 81 31.09 17.84 20.55
CA ASP A 81 30.21 16.81 19.99
C ASP A 81 30.21 15.49 20.77
N SER A 82 31.28 15.19 21.50
CA SER A 82 31.36 13.97 22.32
C SER A 82 30.36 13.99 23.47
N ASN A 83 29.97 15.18 23.94
CA ASN A 83 28.95 15.38 24.97
C ASN A 83 27.59 15.82 24.42
N ALA A 84 27.48 16.02 23.10
CA ALA A 84 26.25 16.46 22.47
C ALA A 84 25.20 15.34 22.43
N SER A 85 23.93 15.71 22.61
CA SER A 85 22.82 14.84 22.27
C SER A 85 22.78 14.58 20.77
N ARG A 86 22.68 13.30 20.40
CA ARG A 86 22.61 12.83 19.02
C ARG A 86 21.17 12.51 18.69
N PHE A 87 20.54 13.36 17.89
CA PHE A 87 19.13 13.23 17.53
C PHE A 87 18.99 12.54 16.17
N TYR A 88 18.29 11.42 16.17
CA TYR A 88 17.69 10.85 14.99
C TYR A 88 16.47 11.68 14.59
N VAL A 89 16.44 12.19 13.37
CA VAL A 89 15.40 13.11 12.89
C VAL A 89 14.39 12.35 12.03
N LYS A 90 13.28 11.92 12.63
CA LYS A 90 12.23 11.12 11.98
C LYS A 90 11.11 12.04 11.47
N PRO A 91 10.85 12.11 10.15
CA PRO A 91 9.72 12.88 9.63
C PRO A 91 8.37 12.31 10.08
N THR A 92 7.47 13.20 10.52
CA THR A 92 6.05 12.89 10.78
C THR A 92 5.18 13.27 9.58
N GLN A 93 5.58 14.31 8.87
CA GLN A 93 5.09 14.81 7.59
C GLN A 93 6.16 15.76 7.01
N THR A 94 5.98 16.25 5.78
CA THR A 94 6.92 17.20 5.16
C THR A 94 7.17 18.43 6.05
N GLY A 95 8.45 18.71 6.36
CA GLY A 95 8.88 19.82 7.22
C GLY A 95 8.60 19.66 8.73
N HIS A 96 8.08 18.52 9.18
CA HIS A 96 7.78 18.24 10.58
C HIS A 96 8.46 16.96 11.05
N PHE A 97 9.02 16.98 12.25
CA PHE A 97 9.93 15.92 12.71
C PHE A 97 9.75 15.59 14.19
N LEU A 98 10.02 14.33 14.50
CA LEU A 98 10.43 13.87 15.83
C LEU A 98 11.96 13.92 15.90
N LEU A 99 12.49 14.38 17.04
CA LEU A 99 13.93 14.33 17.33
C LEU A 99 14.13 13.37 18.49
N ARG A 100 14.67 12.17 18.21
CA ARG A 100 14.88 11.13 19.22
C ARG A 100 16.36 10.98 19.53
N ASP A 101 16.74 11.14 20.78
CA ASP A 101 18.13 11.03 21.21
C ASP A 101 18.62 9.57 21.32
N SER A 102 19.92 9.40 21.52
CA SER A 102 20.57 8.09 21.69
C SER A 102 20.16 7.32 22.97
N ASN A 103 19.50 7.99 23.92
CA ASN A 103 18.95 7.34 25.12
C ASN A 103 17.48 6.92 24.91
N GLY A 104 16.91 7.20 23.74
CA GLY A 104 15.54 6.87 23.37
C GLY A 104 14.50 7.89 23.80
N TYR A 105 14.90 9.08 24.26
CA TYR A 105 13.99 10.17 24.58
C TYR A 105 13.76 11.09 23.38
N TYR A 106 12.54 11.57 23.25
CA TYR A 106 12.14 12.59 22.29
C TYR A 106 12.33 13.99 22.88
N LEU A 107 12.88 14.91 22.08
CA LEU A 107 12.80 16.34 22.35
C LEU A 107 11.32 16.76 22.34
N SER A 108 10.83 17.31 23.45
CA SER A 108 9.39 17.45 23.66
C SER A 108 9.02 18.77 24.30
N SER A 109 7.83 19.27 23.95
CA SER A 109 7.20 20.38 24.65
C SER A 109 6.46 19.91 25.92
N HIS A 110 6.48 20.70 26.99
CA HIS A 110 5.80 20.39 28.25
C HIS A 110 4.58 21.31 28.50
N LEU A 111 3.63 20.83 29.33
CA LEU A 111 2.40 21.57 29.70
C LEU A 111 2.67 22.95 30.29
N THR A 112 3.75 23.10 31.03
CA THR A 112 4.18 24.36 31.66
C THR A 112 5.04 25.25 30.75
N ALA A 113 5.07 24.98 29.44
CA ALA A 113 5.91 25.68 28.47
C ALA A 113 7.43 25.58 28.77
N GLY A 114 7.87 24.42 29.27
CA GLY A 114 9.28 24.01 29.26
C GLY A 114 9.57 23.02 28.13
N VAL A 115 10.84 22.85 27.79
CA VAL A 115 11.31 21.75 26.93
C VAL A 115 11.73 20.60 27.83
N VAL A 116 11.36 19.37 27.47
CA VAL A 116 11.65 18.16 28.25
C VAL A 116 12.07 17.01 27.33
N ALA A 117 12.70 16.00 27.91
CA ALA A 117 12.97 14.72 27.29
C ALA A 117 11.89 13.72 27.71
N ASN A 118 11.14 13.18 26.76
CA ASN A 118 10.05 12.23 27.02
C ASN A 118 10.26 10.95 26.20
N ASN A 119 10.10 9.79 26.81
CA ASN A 119 10.24 8.49 26.13
C ASN A 119 8.91 7.94 25.58
N THR A 120 7.82 8.69 25.71
CA THR A 120 6.48 8.33 25.18
C THR A 120 6.10 9.24 24.02
N LEU A 121 5.62 8.65 22.93
CA LEU A 121 5.10 9.35 21.75
C LEU A 121 3.76 10.06 22.06
N SER A 122 3.62 11.27 21.54
CA SER A 122 2.50 12.19 21.72
C SER A 122 2.62 13.37 20.76
N ASP A 123 1.56 14.16 20.61
CA ASP A 123 1.61 15.39 19.82
C ASP A 123 2.70 16.37 20.31
N ASN A 124 3.09 16.32 21.59
CA ASN A 124 4.07 17.24 22.15
C ASN A 124 5.51 17.00 21.65
N ASN A 125 5.79 15.86 21.01
CA ASN A 125 7.11 15.50 20.50
C ASN A 125 7.38 16.05 19.09
N GLU A 126 6.37 16.62 18.41
CA GLU A 126 6.49 17.08 17.03
C GLU A 126 6.95 18.54 16.93
N TRP A 127 7.93 18.74 16.06
CA TRP A 127 8.53 20.04 15.77
C TRP A 127 8.42 20.34 14.28
N LYS A 128 7.88 21.52 13.97
CA LYS A 128 8.08 22.13 12.64
C LYS A 128 9.47 22.76 12.62
N ILE A 129 10.28 22.39 11.64
CA ILE A 129 11.62 22.96 11.46
C ILE A 129 11.59 23.89 10.24
N THR A 130 12.12 25.10 10.39
CA THR A 130 12.25 26.09 9.31
C THR A 130 13.66 26.60 9.23
N ARG A 131 14.13 26.90 8.02
CA ARG A 131 15.44 27.49 7.79
C ARG A 131 15.32 29.00 7.81
N GLU A 132 16.13 29.62 8.65
CA GLU A 132 16.25 31.07 8.82
C GLU A 132 17.67 31.53 8.42
N ASP A 133 17.87 32.84 8.22
CA ASP A 133 19.18 33.39 7.86
C ASP A 133 20.29 33.06 8.88
N ALA A 134 19.90 32.94 10.16
CA ALA A 134 20.79 32.67 11.28
C ALA A 134 20.86 31.19 11.68
N GLY A 135 20.16 30.27 11.00
CA GLY A 135 20.17 28.85 11.36
C GLY A 135 18.83 28.17 11.12
N PHE A 136 18.39 27.35 12.07
CA PHE A 136 17.13 26.62 12.02
C PHE A 136 16.27 26.97 13.23
N GLU A 137 15.01 27.34 12.97
CA GLU A 137 13.99 27.53 13.99
C GLU A 137 13.28 26.18 14.23
N LEU A 138 13.11 25.81 15.51
CA LEU A 138 12.35 24.64 15.93
C LEU A 138 11.06 25.11 16.62
N ARG A 139 9.91 24.91 15.98
CA ARG A 139 8.61 25.35 16.48
C ARG A 139 7.74 24.18 16.90
N SER A 140 7.35 24.15 18.17
CA SER A 140 6.44 23.12 18.70
C SER A 140 5.07 23.25 18.03
N THR A 141 4.54 22.13 17.54
CA THR A 141 3.24 22.14 16.82
C THR A 141 2.06 22.29 17.78
N THR A 142 2.15 21.73 19.00
CA THR A 142 1.13 21.89 20.04
C THR A 142 1.15 23.27 20.68
N ARG A 143 2.33 23.81 21.02
CA ARG A 143 2.46 25.13 21.65
C ARG A 143 2.30 26.27 20.66
N ARG A 144 2.63 26.03 19.38
CA ARG A 144 2.75 27.06 18.35
C ARG A 144 3.72 28.16 18.80
N MET A 145 4.82 27.75 19.41
CA MET A 145 5.90 28.62 19.91
C MET A 145 7.24 28.02 19.51
N SER A 146 8.22 28.89 19.33
CA SER A 146 9.56 28.52 18.90
C SER A 146 10.42 28.25 20.13
N MET A 147 11.28 27.25 20.03
CA MET A 147 12.23 26.93 21.08
C MET A 147 13.41 27.89 20.97
N GLY A 148 13.72 28.56 22.07
CA GLY A 148 14.95 29.32 22.23
C GLY A 148 15.79 28.78 23.37
N HIS A 149 16.97 29.36 23.55
CA HIS A 149 17.80 29.12 24.72
C HIS A 149 18.44 30.40 25.25
N HIS A 150 18.78 30.37 26.54
CA HIS A 150 19.54 31.40 27.21
C HIS A 150 21.04 31.18 26.98
N THR A 151 21.75 32.15 26.38
CA THR A 151 23.17 31.94 26.01
C THR A 151 24.13 31.97 27.20
N ASN A 152 23.67 32.43 28.37
CA ASN A 152 24.46 32.53 29.60
C ASN A 152 24.45 31.25 30.47
N ASP A 153 23.34 30.52 30.51
CA ASP A 153 23.15 29.33 31.35
C ASP A 153 22.69 28.09 30.57
N GLY A 154 22.37 28.23 29.28
CA GLY A 154 22.02 27.12 28.39
C GLY A 154 20.58 26.62 28.53
N GLU A 155 19.75 27.25 29.36
CA GLU A 155 18.37 26.83 29.61
C GLU A 155 17.52 26.95 28.33
N LEU A 156 16.78 25.89 27.97
CA LEU A 156 15.81 25.90 26.88
C LEU A 156 14.46 26.46 27.32
N TYR A 157 13.85 27.32 26.50
CA TYR A 157 12.55 27.93 26.78
C TYR A 157 11.71 28.08 25.50
N PHE A 158 10.44 28.48 25.65
CA PHE A 158 9.59 28.85 24.51
C PHE A 158 9.48 30.37 24.38
N THR A 159 9.78 30.91 23.19
CA THR A 159 9.83 32.35 22.92
C THR A 159 8.47 33.03 23.11
N GLY A 160 8.41 34.04 23.98
CA GLY A 160 7.20 34.86 24.19
C GLY A 160 7.23 36.22 23.47
N TRP A 161 6.06 36.82 23.23
CA TRP A 161 5.94 38.18 22.67
C TRP A 161 6.47 39.31 23.58
N LEU A 162 6.79 39.00 24.83
CA LEU A 162 7.32 39.92 25.85
C LEU A 162 8.75 39.55 26.28
N ASP A 163 9.42 38.61 25.58
CA ASP A 163 10.81 38.27 25.89
C ASP A 163 11.72 39.45 25.56
N ALA A 164 12.34 40.00 26.60
CA ALA A 164 13.17 41.21 26.53
C ALA A 164 14.57 40.97 27.11
N SER A 165 15.02 39.71 27.20
CA SER A 165 16.34 39.40 27.76
C SER A 165 17.43 39.56 26.70
N PHE A 166 18.60 40.02 27.14
CA PHE A 166 19.73 40.36 26.27
C PHE A 166 20.63 39.15 25.91
N HIS A 167 20.31 37.95 26.39
CA HIS A 167 21.13 36.73 26.25
C HIS A 167 20.26 35.56 25.73
N GLN A 168 19.64 35.76 24.58
CA GLN A 168 18.66 34.84 24.01
C GLN A 168 18.99 34.53 22.56
N GLU A 169 18.80 33.27 22.18
CA GLU A 169 18.87 32.81 20.79
C GLU A 169 17.67 31.90 20.51
N ASP A 170 16.99 32.11 19.38
CA ASP A 170 15.76 31.41 18.97
C ASP A 170 15.93 30.55 17.70
N THR A 171 17.16 30.49 17.19
CA THR A 171 17.59 29.60 16.11
C THR A 171 18.78 28.78 16.57
N LEU A 172 19.02 27.64 15.94
CA LEU A 172 20.19 26.78 16.21
C LEU A 172 20.81 26.33 14.89
N ARG A 173 22.11 26.04 14.91
CA ARG A 173 22.77 25.31 13.81
C ARG A 173 22.50 23.83 13.96
N ILE A 174 22.27 23.17 12.84
CA ILE A 174 22.22 21.71 12.78
C ILE A 174 23.59 21.22 12.30
N VAL A 175 24.15 20.25 13.01
CA VAL A 175 25.48 19.68 12.73
C VAL A 175 25.30 18.20 12.44
N ALA A 176 25.84 17.72 11.32
CA ALA A 176 25.80 16.29 11.01
C ALA A 176 26.66 15.52 12.02
N LEU A 177 26.06 14.50 12.64
CA LEU A 177 26.70 13.63 13.61
C LEU A 177 26.56 12.17 13.17
N GLU A 178 27.34 11.29 13.78
CA GLU A 178 27.22 9.84 13.62
C GLU A 178 26.79 9.18 14.93
N GLY A 179 26.36 7.91 14.88
CA GLY A 179 26.08 7.13 16.10
C GLY A 179 24.77 7.47 16.81
N CYS A 180 23.76 7.96 16.09
CA CYS A 180 22.40 8.04 16.60
C CYS A 180 21.81 6.64 16.80
N THR A 181 20.79 6.54 17.65
CA THR A 181 19.94 5.36 17.74
C THR A 181 18.79 5.50 16.77
N ASP A 182 18.65 4.56 15.85
CA ASP A 182 17.57 4.56 14.86
C ASP A 182 16.19 4.59 15.53
N PHE A 183 15.23 5.16 14.83
CA PHE A 183 13.82 5.07 15.20
C PHE A 183 13.34 3.61 15.04
N PRO A 184 12.49 3.08 15.95
CA PRO A 184 11.91 1.74 15.79
C PRO A 184 11.18 1.62 14.45
N GLU A 185 11.58 0.68 13.59
CA GLU A 185 11.01 0.55 12.25
C GLU A 185 11.10 -0.89 11.74
N VAL A 186 10.19 -1.28 10.85
CA VAL A 186 10.24 -2.54 10.12
C VAL A 186 11.47 -2.57 9.22
N SER A 187 12.30 -3.62 9.33
CA SER A 187 13.44 -3.79 8.44
C SER A 187 13.04 -4.31 7.06
N LEU A 188 13.77 -3.85 6.05
CA LEU A 188 13.65 -4.37 4.68
C LEU A 188 14.34 -5.73 4.53
N ASN A 189 15.35 -6.02 5.39
CA ASN A 189 16.19 -7.22 5.31
C ASN A 189 16.69 -7.47 3.88
N SER A 190 17.12 -6.39 3.24
CA SER A 190 17.58 -6.38 1.86
C SER A 190 18.85 -5.55 1.72
N ASP A 191 19.77 -5.98 0.86
CA ASP A 191 20.98 -5.22 0.51
C ASP A 191 21.17 -5.16 -1.01
N GLY A 192 21.60 -4.00 -1.52
CA GLY A 192 21.76 -3.79 -2.96
C GLY A 192 21.56 -2.34 -3.40
N GLN A 193 21.93 -2.06 -4.66
CA GLN A 193 21.84 -0.73 -5.23
C GLN A 193 20.47 -0.49 -5.88
N ARG A 194 19.65 0.38 -5.25
CA ARG A 194 18.31 0.74 -5.75
C ARG A 194 18.33 1.35 -7.16
N GLN A 195 19.44 1.95 -7.56
CA GLN A 195 19.61 2.51 -8.90
C GLN A 195 19.48 1.45 -10.01
N GLN A 196 19.60 0.16 -9.70
CA GLN A 196 19.35 -0.93 -10.65
C GLN A 196 17.87 -1.09 -11.03
N LEU A 197 16.96 -0.44 -10.29
CA LEU A 197 15.52 -0.42 -10.56
C LEU A 197 15.11 0.73 -11.49
N ALA A 198 16.00 1.70 -11.73
CA ALA A 198 15.79 2.79 -12.67
C ALA A 198 16.03 2.32 -14.12
N GLY A 199 15.46 3.03 -15.08
CA GLY A 199 15.48 2.66 -16.49
C GLY A 199 15.26 3.85 -17.42
N ASP A 200 14.76 3.55 -18.62
CA ASP A 200 14.44 4.53 -19.66
C ASP A 200 12.95 4.38 -19.99
N ALA A 201 12.20 5.48 -19.88
CA ALA A 201 10.75 5.50 -20.10
C ALA A 201 10.35 5.12 -21.53
N SER A 202 11.29 5.19 -22.49
CA SER A 202 11.08 4.81 -23.89
C SER A 202 11.29 3.31 -24.17
N GLN A 203 11.76 2.54 -23.19
CA GLN A 203 12.03 1.12 -23.32
C GLN A 203 10.93 0.28 -22.65
N PRO A 204 10.73 -0.98 -23.10
CA PRO A 204 9.85 -1.90 -22.40
C PRO A 204 10.25 -2.07 -20.94
N VAL A 205 9.27 -2.02 -20.03
CA VAL A 205 9.48 -2.18 -18.58
C VAL A 205 9.75 -3.65 -18.25
N ARG A 206 10.82 -3.91 -17.51
CA ARG A 206 11.06 -5.21 -16.87
C ARG A 206 10.67 -5.15 -15.40
N GLY A 207 9.81 -6.08 -15.00
CA GLY A 207 9.24 -6.19 -13.66
C GLY A 207 7.78 -6.61 -13.68
N TYR A 208 7.25 -6.97 -12.51
CA TYR A 208 5.88 -7.45 -12.39
C TYR A 208 4.92 -6.37 -11.90
N ILE A 209 3.63 -6.62 -12.12
CA ILE A 209 2.51 -5.84 -11.57
C ILE A 209 1.77 -6.67 -10.54
N ASP A 210 1.39 -6.03 -9.43
CA ASP A 210 0.25 -6.45 -8.63
C ASP A 210 -0.99 -5.70 -9.13
N ALA A 211 -1.85 -6.40 -9.85
CA ALA A 211 -2.95 -5.83 -10.61
C ALA A 211 -4.20 -5.64 -9.76
N HIS A 212 -4.20 -6.11 -8.51
CA HIS A 212 -5.34 -6.00 -7.63
C HIS A 212 -4.90 -6.02 -6.16
N ALA A 213 -4.94 -4.87 -5.50
CA ALA A 213 -4.55 -4.64 -4.12
C ALA A 213 -5.56 -3.72 -3.40
N HIS A 214 -5.48 -3.63 -2.07
CA HIS A 214 -6.42 -2.85 -1.25
C HIS A 214 -5.70 -2.09 -0.13
N VAL A 215 -4.77 -1.20 -0.47
CA VAL A 215 -3.87 -0.55 0.51
C VAL A 215 -4.64 0.24 1.58
N THR A 216 -5.73 0.92 1.21
CA THR A 216 -6.51 1.79 2.11
C THR A 216 -7.76 1.14 2.70
N SER A 217 -7.91 -0.16 2.58
CA SER A 217 -9.05 -0.91 3.13
C SER A 217 -9.12 -0.93 4.66
N TYR A 218 -8.21 -0.28 5.39
CA TYR A 218 -8.42 -0.04 6.82
C TYR A 218 -9.53 0.98 7.09
N GLU A 219 -9.91 1.79 6.10
CA GLU A 219 -11.03 2.74 6.21
C GLU A 219 -12.40 2.11 5.86
N PHE A 220 -12.38 0.97 5.17
CA PHE A 220 -13.54 0.14 4.82
C PHE A 220 -14.35 -0.27 6.07
N MET A 221 -15.66 -0.50 5.90
CA MET A 221 -16.58 -0.88 6.99
C MET A 221 -16.50 0.10 8.19
N GLY A 222 -16.56 1.40 7.87
CA GLY A 222 -16.52 2.48 8.84
C GLY A 222 -15.16 2.64 9.55
N GLY A 223 -14.10 2.04 9.02
CA GLY A 223 -12.78 1.99 9.66
C GLY A 223 -12.78 1.22 10.98
N LYS A 224 -13.72 0.25 11.13
CA LYS A 224 -13.91 -0.53 12.36
C LYS A 224 -13.85 -2.04 12.12
N PHE A 225 -13.23 -2.47 11.03
CA PHE A 225 -13.03 -3.88 10.74
C PHE A 225 -11.54 -4.24 10.72
N MET A 226 -10.77 -3.56 9.87
CA MET A 226 -9.37 -3.87 9.67
C MET A 226 -8.46 -3.22 10.69
N ALA A 227 -7.66 -4.02 11.40
CA ALA A 227 -6.67 -3.55 12.35
C ALA A 227 -5.29 -3.35 11.69
N GLY A 228 -4.69 -2.20 11.95
CA GLY A 228 -3.40 -1.81 11.41
C GLY A 228 -3.54 -0.81 10.25
N GLU A 229 -2.51 0.01 10.08
CA GLU A 229 -2.48 1.09 9.09
C GLU A 229 -1.23 0.93 8.21
N PRO A 230 -1.29 1.19 6.88
CA PRO A 230 -0.12 1.12 6.00
C PRO A 230 0.96 2.15 6.38
N PHE A 231 0.58 3.21 7.08
CA PHE A 231 1.46 4.22 7.63
C PHE A 231 0.79 4.90 8.82
N ASN A 232 1.60 5.52 9.68
CA ASN A 232 1.13 6.47 10.67
C ASN A 232 2.23 7.53 10.86
N ARG A 233 1.84 8.78 11.09
CA ARG A 233 2.79 9.88 11.34
C ARG A 233 3.73 9.61 12.52
N TRP A 234 3.32 8.78 13.48
CA TRP A 234 4.12 8.34 14.62
C TRP A 234 4.95 7.08 14.38
N GLY A 235 4.90 6.50 13.19
CA GLY A 235 5.68 5.32 12.81
C GLY A 235 5.03 4.00 13.20
N VAL A 236 5.80 2.92 13.10
CA VAL A 236 5.32 1.53 13.22
C VAL A 236 4.67 1.22 14.57
N GLU A 237 5.16 1.84 15.65
CA GLU A 237 4.68 1.58 17.02
C GLU A 237 3.19 1.92 17.18
N GLU A 238 2.69 2.87 16.37
CA GLU A 238 1.28 3.23 16.33
C GLU A 238 0.55 2.53 15.17
N ALA A 239 1.16 2.53 13.97
CA ALA A 239 0.53 1.97 12.76
C ALA A 239 0.17 0.49 12.92
N LEU A 240 1.02 -0.30 13.58
CA LEU A 240 0.86 -1.74 13.76
C LEU A 240 0.69 -2.12 15.24
N LYS A 241 0.15 -1.23 16.07
CA LYS A 241 -0.06 -1.48 17.50
C LYS A 241 -1.05 -2.61 17.77
N ASP A 242 -1.11 -3.03 19.03
CA ASP A 242 -2.09 -4.01 19.56
C ASP A 242 -3.54 -3.73 19.07
N SER A 243 -4.11 -4.73 18.38
CA SER A 243 -5.45 -4.63 17.78
C SER A 243 -6.58 -4.71 18.81
N LYS A 244 -6.30 -4.92 20.11
CA LYS A 244 -7.34 -5.04 21.14
C LYS A 244 -8.29 -3.85 21.24
N HIS A 245 -7.84 -2.68 20.80
CA HIS A 245 -8.65 -1.46 20.79
C HIS A 245 -9.82 -1.57 19.82
N LEU A 246 -9.66 -2.39 18.76
CA LEU A 246 -10.65 -2.64 17.73
C LEU A 246 -11.29 -4.02 17.90
N HIS A 247 -10.48 -5.06 17.99
CA HIS A 247 -10.92 -6.47 18.05
C HIS A 247 -11.20 -6.96 19.48
N GLY A 248 -11.12 -6.07 20.47
CA GLY A 248 -11.33 -6.41 21.87
C GLY A 248 -10.24 -7.31 22.44
N LYS A 249 -10.37 -7.67 23.72
CA LYS A 249 -9.42 -8.56 24.36
C LYS A 249 -9.44 -9.95 23.69
N ASP A 250 -8.26 -10.49 23.38
CA ASP A 250 -8.07 -11.81 22.78
C ASP A 250 -8.82 -12.02 21.44
N GLY A 251 -9.07 -10.93 20.69
CA GLY A 251 -9.78 -10.97 19.39
C GLY A 251 -11.29 -11.18 19.50
N ALA A 252 -11.87 -11.07 20.71
CA ALA A 252 -13.25 -11.47 20.97
C ALA A 252 -14.34 -10.65 20.25
N LEU A 253 -13.99 -9.49 19.70
CA LEU A 253 -14.90 -8.63 18.93
C LEU A 253 -14.67 -8.75 17.41
N ASP A 254 -13.72 -9.55 16.94
CA ASP A 254 -13.53 -9.76 15.50
C ASP A 254 -14.53 -10.79 14.93
N LEU A 255 -15.82 -10.48 15.01
CA LEU A 255 -16.88 -11.45 14.70
C LEU A 255 -16.97 -11.76 13.20
N ILE A 256 -16.93 -10.71 12.36
CA ILE A 256 -17.00 -10.88 10.90
C ILE A 256 -15.73 -11.55 10.38
N GLY A 257 -14.54 -11.12 10.82
CA GLY A 257 -13.28 -11.71 10.36
C GLY A 257 -13.15 -13.17 10.76
N ASN A 258 -13.57 -13.51 11.98
CA ASN A 258 -13.56 -14.89 12.44
C ASN A 258 -14.60 -15.78 11.74
N LEU A 259 -15.80 -15.27 11.46
CA LEU A 259 -16.79 -16.00 10.66
C LEU A 259 -16.28 -16.25 9.24
N TYR A 260 -15.75 -15.21 8.60
CA TYR A 260 -15.35 -15.28 7.20
C TYR A 260 -14.09 -16.14 6.99
N THR A 261 -13.16 -16.13 7.94
CA THR A 261 -11.89 -16.86 7.85
C THR A 261 -11.99 -18.29 8.40
N PHE A 262 -12.66 -18.48 9.52
CA PHE A 262 -12.61 -19.73 10.31
C PHE A 262 -13.97 -20.42 10.46
N ASP A 263 -15.05 -19.83 9.94
CA ASP A 263 -16.43 -20.29 10.16
C ASP A 263 -16.79 -20.42 11.66
N ASP A 264 -16.17 -19.57 12.50
CA ASP A 264 -16.29 -19.64 13.96
C ASP A 264 -16.16 -18.27 14.64
N ILE A 265 -17.27 -17.62 14.99
CA ILE A 265 -17.29 -16.34 15.72
C ILE A 265 -16.68 -16.40 17.14
N THR A 266 -16.46 -17.61 17.67
CA THR A 266 -15.88 -17.83 19.00
C THR A 266 -14.36 -17.97 18.98
N ASN A 267 -13.74 -17.97 17.79
CA ASN A 267 -12.30 -17.98 17.64
C ASN A 267 -11.63 -16.82 18.41
N ARG A 268 -10.45 -17.10 18.99
CA ARG A 268 -9.69 -16.15 19.81
C ARG A 268 -8.22 -16.21 19.43
N TYR A 269 -7.55 -15.07 19.51
CA TYR A 269 -6.15 -14.94 19.13
C TYR A 269 -5.45 -13.84 19.93
N ASP A 270 -4.12 -13.82 19.88
CA ASP A 270 -3.32 -12.79 20.53
C ASP A 270 -3.32 -11.52 19.66
N THR A 271 -3.88 -10.44 20.20
CA THR A 271 -4.09 -9.18 19.47
C THR A 271 -2.82 -8.33 19.37
N ARG A 272 -1.76 -8.66 20.11
CA ARG A 272 -0.53 -7.88 20.12
C ARG A 272 0.03 -7.76 18.70
N GLY A 273 0.28 -6.53 18.28
CA GLY A 273 1.00 -6.20 17.06
C GLY A 273 2.47 -5.94 17.38
N TRP A 274 3.00 -4.82 16.87
CA TRP A 274 4.36 -4.38 17.12
C TRP A 274 4.70 -4.33 18.63
N PRO A 275 5.91 -4.75 19.06
CA PRO A 275 6.96 -5.38 18.25
C PRO A 275 6.84 -6.91 18.15
N ASP A 276 5.87 -7.54 18.82
CA ASP A 276 5.91 -8.98 19.09
C ASP A 276 5.27 -9.85 18.00
N PHE A 277 4.16 -9.40 17.42
CA PHE A 277 3.39 -10.11 16.38
C PHE A 277 3.19 -11.63 16.64
N PRO A 278 2.71 -12.06 17.82
CA PRO A 278 2.57 -13.48 18.14
C PRO A 278 1.60 -14.25 17.23
N TRP A 279 0.67 -13.57 16.54
CA TRP A 279 -0.35 -14.21 15.73
C TRP A 279 -0.61 -13.56 14.37
N TRP A 280 -0.78 -12.24 14.32
CA TRP A 280 -0.91 -11.47 13.08
C TRP A 280 0.36 -10.66 12.80
N PRO A 281 0.64 -10.28 11.54
CA PRO A 281 -0.06 -10.72 10.32
C PRO A 281 0.22 -12.21 10.00
N ASN A 282 -0.71 -12.86 9.32
CA ASN A 282 -0.58 -14.24 8.82
C ASN A 282 -1.40 -14.42 7.53
N ALA A 283 -1.13 -15.49 6.77
CA ALA A 283 -1.72 -15.66 5.44
C ALA A 283 -3.23 -15.96 5.42
N GLN A 284 -3.82 -16.40 6.54
CA GLN A 284 -5.23 -16.80 6.58
C GLN A 284 -6.16 -15.65 6.97
N GLN A 285 -5.73 -14.82 7.91
CA GLN A 285 -6.57 -13.79 8.51
C GLN A 285 -6.94 -12.69 7.50
N MET A 286 -8.15 -12.13 7.64
CA MET A 286 -8.69 -11.11 6.72
C MET A 286 -9.08 -9.79 7.41
N SER A 287 -8.87 -9.68 8.73
CA SER A 287 -9.29 -8.55 9.56
C SER A 287 -8.13 -7.70 10.08
N HIS A 288 -6.90 -7.97 9.65
CA HIS A 288 -5.70 -7.19 9.91
C HIS A 288 -4.99 -6.82 8.61
N MET A 289 -4.36 -5.66 8.65
CA MET A 289 -3.68 -5.04 7.52
C MET A 289 -2.49 -5.88 7.05
N GLY A 290 -2.51 -6.25 5.77
CA GLY A 290 -1.38 -6.91 5.10
C GLY A 290 -0.30 -5.93 4.62
N TYR A 291 -0.56 -4.62 4.70
CA TYR A 291 0.32 -3.56 4.21
C TYR A 291 0.98 -2.75 5.32
N TYR A 292 2.21 -2.34 5.05
CA TYR A 292 2.94 -1.30 5.75
C TYR A 292 3.94 -0.72 4.75
N HIS A 293 4.26 0.57 4.82
CA HIS A 293 5.07 1.23 3.78
C HIS A 293 6.43 0.54 3.56
N LYS A 294 7.07 0.03 4.62
CA LYS A 294 8.31 -0.76 4.50
C LYS A 294 8.10 -2.15 3.88
N TRP A 295 6.95 -2.78 4.09
CA TRP A 295 6.59 -4.04 3.43
C TRP A 295 6.38 -3.81 1.92
N MET A 296 5.70 -2.72 1.55
CA MET A 296 5.54 -2.31 0.15
C MET A 296 6.88 -1.93 -0.48
N GLU A 297 7.74 -1.22 0.24
CA GLU A 297 9.09 -0.89 -0.22
C GLU A 297 9.89 -2.16 -0.49
N ARG A 298 9.83 -3.17 0.39
CA ARG A 298 10.51 -4.45 0.19
C ARG A 298 10.02 -5.17 -1.07
N ALA A 299 8.71 -5.18 -1.34
CA ALA A 299 8.14 -5.72 -2.58
C ALA A 299 8.55 -4.94 -3.84
N TYR A 300 8.59 -3.60 -3.77
CA TYR A 300 9.15 -2.77 -4.84
C TYR A 300 10.60 -3.14 -5.18
N LEU A 301 11.42 -3.41 -4.17
CA LEU A 301 12.82 -3.80 -4.38
C LEU A 301 12.98 -5.13 -5.14
N SER A 302 11.99 -6.03 -5.14
CA SER A 302 12.05 -7.27 -5.95
C SER A 302 11.65 -7.08 -7.41
N GLY A 303 11.25 -5.87 -7.80
CA GLY A 303 10.83 -5.57 -9.17
C GLY A 303 9.33 -5.40 -9.37
N LEU A 304 8.56 -5.14 -8.31
CA LEU A 304 7.19 -4.64 -8.44
C LEU A 304 7.25 -3.23 -9.04
N ARG A 305 6.63 -3.04 -10.21
CA ARG A 305 6.68 -1.78 -10.97
C ARG A 305 5.36 -1.03 -10.98
N VAL A 306 4.26 -1.78 -11.02
CA VAL A 306 2.91 -1.24 -10.99
C VAL A 306 2.15 -1.92 -9.86
N MET A 307 1.43 -1.12 -9.09
CA MET A 307 0.43 -1.59 -8.12
C MET A 307 -0.90 -0.94 -8.49
N VAL A 308 -1.92 -1.75 -8.75
CA VAL A 308 -3.30 -1.25 -8.85
C VAL A 308 -3.95 -1.45 -7.49
N THR A 309 -4.30 -0.37 -6.81
CA THR A 309 -5.00 -0.43 -5.52
C THR A 309 -6.44 0.04 -5.69
N ASN A 310 -7.39 -0.81 -5.31
CA ASN A 310 -8.82 -0.54 -5.41
C ASN A 310 -9.33 0.10 -4.12
N LEU A 311 -10.11 1.17 -4.28
CA LEU A 311 -10.87 1.81 -3.20
C LEU A 311 -12.15 1.00 -3.02
N VAL A 312 -12.35 0.44 -1.82
CA VAL A 312 -13.36 -0.61 -1.59
C VAL A 312 -14.44 -0.19 -0.59
N GLU A 313 -15.70 -0.48 -0.90
CA GLU A 313 -16.79 -0.38 0.08
C GLU A 313 -17.93 -1.38 -0.17
N ASN A 314 -18.63 -1.73 0.91
CA ASN A 314 -19.74 -2.66 0.96
C ASN A 314 -20.66 -2.22 2.10
N GLU A 315 -21.72 -1.48 1.76
CA GLU A 315 -22.62 -0.88 2.76
C GLU A 315 -23.27 -1.93 3.66
N VAL A 316 -23.57 -3.13 3.14
CA VAL A 316 -24.14 -4.23 3.92
C VAL A 316 -23.17 -4.75 4.97
N LEU A 317 -21.91 -4.96 4.62
CA LEU A 317 -20.90 -5.38 5.59
C LEU A 317 -20.65 -4.28 6.62
N CYS A 318 -20.60 -3.01 6.19
CA CYS A 318 -20.49 -1.86 7.08
C CYS A 318 -21.67 -1.80 8.07
N TRP A 319 -22.89 -1.96 7.58
CA TRP A 319 -24.10 -2.03 8.40
C TRP A 319 -24.06 -3.23 9.36
N ALA A 320 -23.65 -4.41 8.89
CA ALA A 320 -23.51 -5.62 9.70
C ALA A 320 -22.51 -5.39 10.84
N GLN A 321 -21.34 -4.80 10.55
CA GLN A 321 -20.33 -4.47 11.56
C GLN A 321 -20.89 -3.52 12.62
N SER A 322 -21.66 -2.51 12.21
CA SER A 322 -22.26 -1.55 13.14
C SER A 322 -23.29 -2.16 14.11
N ASN A 323 -24.04 -3.17 13.68
CA ASN A 323 -25.12 -3.79 14.47
C ASN A 323 -24.66 -5.00 15.27
N ILE A 324 -23.77 -5.82 14.70
CA ILE A 324 -23.29 -7.05 15.32
C ILE A 324 -22.22 -6.73 16.38
N ASN A 325 -21.46 -5.64 16.20
CA ASN A 325 -20.35 -5.31 17.09
C ASN A 325 -20.33 -3.82 17.54
N PRO A 326 -21.39 -3.35 18.23
CA PRO A 326 -21.51 -1.95 18.65
C PRO A 326 -20.41 -1.51 19.62
N ALA A 327 -19.73 -2.44 20.29
CA ALA A 327 -18.61 -2.15 21.17
C ALA A 327 -17.36 -1.68 20.41
N SER A 328 -17.14 -2.17 19.18
CA SER A 328 -16.07 -1.70 18.29
C SER A 328 -16.45 -0.44 17.52
N TRP A 329 -17.75 -0.11 17.44
CA TRP A 329 -18.31 0.95 16.59
C TRP A 329 -18.22 2.35 17.22
N ILE A 330 -17.01 2.76 17.61
CA ILE A 330 -16.74 4.05 18.25
C ILE A 330 -16.10 4.99 17.24
N ASN A 331 -16.75 6.14 16.99
CA ASN A 331 -16.33 7.14 15.99
C ASN A 331 -16.02 6.50 14.62
N PRO A 332 -17.01 5.84 13.99
CA PRO A 332 -16.85 5.23 12.68
C PRO A 332 -16.77 6.29 11.57
N ASN A 333 -16.14 5.90 10.45
CA ASN A 333 -16.30 6.58 9.17
C ASN A 333 -17.71 6.37 8.61
N SER A 334 -18.02 7.08 7.53
CA SER A 334 -19.27 6.88 6.78
C SER A 334 -19.32 5.47 6.19
N CYS A 335 -20.50 4.83 6.23
CA CYS A 335 -20.76 3.61 5.46
C CYS A 335 -21.13 3.92 4.00
N ASN A 336 -21.31 5.19 3.62
CA ASN A 336 -21.66 5.52 2.25
C ASN A 336 -20.49 5.23 1.30
N VAL A 337 -20.77 4.56 0.16
CA VAL A 337 -19.74 4.16 -0.81
C VAL A 337 -18.87 5.35 -1.26
N MET A 338 -19.48 6.45 -1.70
CA MET A 338 -18.71 7.59 -2.20
C MET A 338 -17.93 8.35 -1.12
N ASP A 339 -18.45 8.42 0.11
CA ASP A 339 -17.69 9.00 1.22
C ASP A 339 -16.46 8.14 1.57
N SER A 340 -16.60 6.82 1.55
CA SER A 340 -15.51 5.87 1.77
C SER A 340 -14.46 5.96 0.67
N ILE A 341 -14.87 6.01 -0.60
CA ILE A 341 -13.98 6.19 -1.76
C ILE A 341 -13.17 7.50 -1.64
N ARG A 342 -13.82 8.62 -1.32
CA ARG A 342 -13.14 9.92 -1.12
C ARG A 342 -12.10 9.86 -0.01
N LEU A 343 -12.46 9.27 1.13
CA LEU A 343 -11.57 9.13 2.27
C LEU A 343 -10.36 8.25 1.90
N GLN A 344 -10.58 7.11 1.26
CA GLN A 344 -9.51 6.21 0.85
C GLN A 344 -8.56 6.84 -0.17
N ALA A 345 -9.09 7.58 -1.16
CA ALA A 345 -8.26 8.34 -2.10
C ALA A 345 -7.39 9.39 -1.37
N GLN A 346 -7.97 10.10 -0.39
CA GLN A 346 -7.21 11.02 0.46
C GLN A 346 -6.08 10.28 1.22
N ARG A 347 -6.37 9.11 1.80
CA ARG A 347 -5.36 8.32 2.54
C ARG A 347 -4.23 7.81 1.67
N LEU A 348 -4.47 7.49 0.39
CA LEU A 348 -3.41 7.13 -0.53
C LEU A 348 -2.44 8.29 -0.79
N HIS A 349 -2.96 9.51 -0.98
CA HIS A 349 -2.10 10.69 -1.12
C HIS A 349 -1.35 11.02 0.18
N GLU A 350 -1.98 10.85 1.34
CA GLU A 350 -1.28 11.01 2.63
C GLU A 350 -0.18 9.97 2.83
N LEU A 351 -0.36 8.73 2.34
CA LEU A 351 0.67 7.69 2.33
C LEU A 351 1.84 8.08 1.40
N GLU A 352 1.54 8.56 0.19
CA GLU A 352 2.56 9.07 -0.74
C GLU A 352 3.38 10.19 -0.09
N ASP A 353 2.72 11.21 0.46
CA ASP A 353 3.35 12.32 1.18
C ASP A 353 4.20 11.83 2.37
N TYR A 354 3.72 10.82 3.10
CA TYR A 354 4.45 10.24 4.22
C TYR A 354 5.73 9.55 3.75
N ILE A 355 5.66 8.74 2.68
CA ILE A 355 6.81 8.04 2.10
C ILE A 355 7.82 9.03 1.51
N ASP A 356 7.33 10.06 0.82
CA ASP A 356 8.13 11.17 0.30
C ASP A 356 8.86 11.90 1.43
N ALA A 357 8.17 12.23 2.52
CA ALA A 357 8.79 12.84 3.69
C ALA A 357 9.90 11.96 4.27
N GLN A 358 9.73 10.64 4.33
CA GLN A 358 10.80 9.72 4.77
C GLN A 358 12.00 9.73 3.82
N ALA A 359 11.79 9.97 2.53
CA ALA A 359 12.82 9.93 1.49
C ALA A 359 13.48 11.29 1.20
N GLY A 360 13.21 12.32 2.01
CA GLY A 360 13.81 13.65 1.85
C GLY A 360 12.93 14.67 1.11
N GLY A 361 11.62 14.47 1.12
CA GLY A 361 10.60 15.43 0.72
C GLY A 361 9.81 15.02 -0.53
N PRO A 362 8.93 15.91 -1.03
CA PRO A 362 8.00 15.62 -2.13
C PRO A 362 8.70 15.07 -3.39
N GLY A 363 8.13 14.00 -3.94
CA GLY A 363 8.57 13.28 -5.13
C GLY A 363 9.85 12.46 -4.96
N LYS A 364 10.31 12.21 -3.72
CA LYS A 364 11.55 11.45 -3.45
C LYS A 364 11.33 10.00 -3.04
N GLY A 365 10.11 9.67 -2.64
CA GLY A 365 9.68 8.34 -2.21
C GLY A 365 9.58 7.33 -3.33
N PHE A 366 9.56 6.05 -2.97
CA PHE A 366 9.42 4.96 -3.95
C PHE A 366 7.99 4.79 -4.46
N PHE A 367 6.98 5.35 -3.79
CA PHE A 367 5.56 5.21 -4.12
C PHE A 367 5.09 6.45 -4.87
N HIS A 368 4.46 6.29 -6.04
CA HIS A 368 3.90 7.41 -6.78
C HIS A 368 2.53 7.11 -7.36
N ILE A 369 1.54 7.94 -7.07
CA ILE A 369 0.20 7.80 -7.66
C ILE A 369 0.23 8.39 -9.07
N VAL A 370 -0.11 7.57 -10.07
CA VAL A 370 -0.06 7.94 -11.48
C VAL A 370 -1.42 7.89 -12.13
N THR A 371 -1.61 8.73 -13.13
CA THR A 371 -2.92 8.88 -13.80
C THR A 371 -2.89 8.69 -15.31
N SER A 372 -1.74 8.32 -15.87
CA SER A 372 -1.57 7.99 -17.29
C SER A 372 -0.44 6.96 -17.47
N PRO A 373 -0.40 6.21 -18.58
CA PRO A 373 0.70 5.30 -18.86
C PRO A 373 2.04 6.04 -19.10
N GLU A 374 2.01 7.29 -19.59
CA GLU A 374 3.22 8.13 -19.74
C GLU A 374 3.86 8.42 -18.38
N ASP A 375 3.05 8.91 -17.43
CA ASP A 375 3.46 9.17 -16.04
C ASP A 375 3.94 7.89 -15.32
N ALA A 376 3.24 6.77 -15.54
CA ALA A 376 3.67 5.47 -15.04
C ALA A 376 5.06 5.06 -15.57
N ARG A 377 5.32 5.25 -16.87
CA ARG A 377 6.63 4.95 -17.48
C ARG A 377 7.73 5.86 -16.93
N GLU A 378 7.47 7.16 -16.80
CA GLU A 378 8.44 8.11 -16.23
C GLU A 378 8.79 7.77 -14.78
N THR A 379 7.77 7.43 -14.00
CA THR A 379 7.90 6.99 -12.60
C THR A 379 8.77 5.74 -12.47
N ILE A 380 8.47 4.72 -13.27
CA ILE A 380 9.23 3.46 -13.28
C ILE A 380 10.67 3.72 -13.73
N ALA A 381 10.87 4.52 -14.78
CA ALA A 381 12.20 4.88 -15.27
C ALA A 381 13.02 5.65 -14.24
N ALA A 382 12.38 6.47 -13.40
CA ALA A 382 13.01 7.15 -12.26
C ALA A 382 13.36 6.19 -11.11
N GLY A 383 13.05 4.90 -11.22
CA GLY A 383 13.25 3.91 -10.17
C GLY A 383 12.24 4.08 -9.04
N ARG A 384 10.97 4.36 -9.36
CA ARG A 384 9.85 4.38 -8.41
C ARG A 384 8.78 3.36 -8.84
N MET A 385 7.86 3.04 -7.95
CA MET A 385 6.69 2.21 -8.21
C MET A 385 5.53 3.11 -8.64
N ALA A 386 4.92 2.79 -9.79
CA ALA A 386 3.71 3.42 -10.26
C ALA A 386 2.50 2.81 -9.55
N VAL A 387 1.62 3.65 -9.00
CA VAL A 387 0.44 3.25 -8.26
C VAL A 387 -0.79 3.79 -8.97
N VAL A 388 -1.69 2.89 -9.38
CA VAL A 388 -2.92 3.21 -10.10
C VAL A 388 -4.09 3.03 -9.15
N MET A 389 -4.97 4.02 -9.08
CA MET A 389 -6.21 3.90 -8.30
C MET A 389 -7.32 3.26 -9.13
N GLY A 390 -7.94 2.23 -8.56
CA GLY A 390 -9.17 1.61 -9.04
C GLY A 390 -10.32 1.75 -8.04
N ILE A 391 -11.54 1.37 -8.41
CA ILE A 391 -12.70 1.28 -7.49
C ILE A 391 -13.33 -0.10 -7.62
N GLU A 392 -13.48 -0.79 -6.49
CA GLU A 392 -14.21 -2.04 -6.36
C GLU A 392 -15.28 -1.90 -5.28
N ALA A 393 -16.50 -1.57 -5.68
CA ALA A 393 -17.61 -1.38 -4.75
C ALA A 393 -18.86 -2.13 -5.23
N SER A 394 -19.57 -2.77 -4.30
CA SER A 394 -20.81 -3.49 -4.63
C SER A 394 -21.87 -2.56 -5.19
N GLU A 395 -22.01 -1.38 -4.58
CA GLU A 395 -22.99 -0.36 -4.95
C GLU A 395 -22.25 0.83 -5.57
N THR A 396 -21.47 0.55 -6.62
CA THR A 396 -20.66 1.56 -7.32
C THR A 396 -21.46 2.82 -7.62
N PHE A 397 -20.93 3.98 -7.21
CA PHE A 397 -21.59 5.29 -7.31
C PHE A 397 -22.88 5.44 -6.49
N ASN A 398 -23.04 4.70 -5.39
CA ASN A 398 -24.28 4.62 -4.62
C ASN A 398 -25.47 4.20 -5.50
N CYS A 399 -25.23 3.27 -6.42
CA CYS A 399 -26.24 2.77 -7.34
C CYS A 399 -26.77 1.40 -6.92
N GLY A 400 -26.92 1.13 -5.61
CA GLY A 400 -27.59 -0.09 -5.13
C GLY A 400 -29.06 -0.14 -5.58
N LEU A 401 -29.68 -1.32 -5.62
CA LEU A 401 -31.07 -1.44 -6.11
C LEU A 401 -32.09 -0.66 -5.26
N ASN A 402 -31.74 -0.31 -4.02
CA ASN A 402 -32.56 0.52 -3.15
C ASN A 402 -32.24 2.02 -3.23
N ASP A 403 -31.24 2.42 -4.03
CA ASP A 403 -30.81 3.81 -4.19
C ASP A 403 -31.48 4.52 -5.37
N PHE A 404 -31.13 5.79 -5.56
CA PHE A 404 -31.51 6.57 -6.74
C PHE A 404 -30.31 6.75 -7.66
N CYS A 405 -30.31 6.06 -8.80
CA CYS A 405 -29.26 6.14 -9.81
C CYS A 405 -29.85 6.56 -11.15
N THR A 406 -29.17 7.49 -11.84
CA THR A 406 -29.53 8.00 -13.16
C THR A 406 -28.26 8.19 -14.00
N ARG A 407 -28.42 8.40 -15.31
CA ARG A 407 -27.28 8.77 -16.17
C ARG A 407 -26.56 10.04 -15.70
N ASP A 408 -27.31 11.04 -15.26
CA ASP A 408 -26.74 12.32 -14.80
C ASP A 408 -25.91 12.11 -13.52
N THR A 409 -26.41 11.32 -12.56
CA THR A 409 -25.65 11.02 -11.33
C THR A 409 -24.42 10.15 -11.62
N ILE A 410 -24.52 9.20 -12.55
CA ILE A 410 -23.37 8.40 -13.00
C ILE A 410 -22.32 9.30 -13.66
N GLU A 411 -22.72 10.23 -14.52
CA GLU A 411 -21.79 11.15 -15.19
C GLU A 411 -21.05 12.03 -14.17
N ASP A 412 -21.78 12.62 -13.22
CA ASP A 412 -21.20 13.48 -12.19
C ASP A 412 -20.20 12.72 -11.31
N LEU A 413 -20.56 11.51 -10.86
CA LEU A 413 -19.72 10.69 -9.98
C LEU A 413 -18.54 10.06 -10.73
N LEU A 414 -18.72 9.66 -11.99
CA LEU A 414 -17.63 9.18 -12.83
C LEU A 414 -16.60 10.28 -13.10
N GLN A 415 -17.05 11.51 -13.38
CA GLN A 415 -16.16 12.66 -13.52
C GLN A 415 -15.43 12.96 -12.21
N GLU A 416 -16.14 12.91 -11.07
CA GLU A 416 -15.53 13.12 -9.76
C GLU A 416 -14.39 12.13 -9.50
N VAL A 417 -14.61 10.82 -9.68
CA VAL A 417 -13.56 9.82 -9.41
C VAL A 417 -12.42 9.89 -10.43
N TYR A 418 -12.70 10.28 -11.67
CA TYR A 418 -11.66 10.53 -12.66
C TYR A 418 -10.76 11.71 -12.24
N ASP A 419 -11.36 12.79 -11.71
CA ASP A 419 -10.65 13.97 -11.20
C ASP A 419 -9.87 13.65 -9.91
N LEU A 420 -10.34 12.70 -9.10
CA LEU A 420 -9.58 12.12 -7.98
C LEU A 420 -8.37 11.30 -8.43
N GLY A 421 -8.29 10.91 -9.71
CA GLY A 421 -7.19 10.13 -10.26
C GLY A 421 -7.49 8.64 -10.48
N VAL A 422 -8.74 8.19 -10.29
CA VAL A 422 -9.14 6.80 -10.55
C VAL A 422 -9.09 6.51 -12.06
N ARG A 423 -8.56 5.33 -12.43
CA ARG A 423 -8.37 4.92 -13.83
C ARG A 423 -8.91 3.53 -14.16
N SER A 424 -9.26 2.73 -13.16
CA SER A 424 -9.92 1.43 -13.32
C SER A 424 -11.20 1.38 -12.47
N LEU A 425 -12.25 0.72 -12.92
CA LEU A 425 -13.49 0.59 -12.14
C LEU A 425 -14.24 -0.71 -12.45
N TYR A 426 -14.80 -1.28 -11.39
CA TYR A 426 -15.75 -2.40 -11.42
C TYR A 426 -17.18 -1.86 -11.46
N PRO A 427 -17.97 -2.12 -12.52
CA PRO A 427 -19.39 -1.77 -12.55
C PRO A 427 -20.23 -2.44 -11.45
N THR A 428 -19.83 -3.64 -11.03
CA THR A 428 -20.45 -4.39 -9.93
C THR A 428 -19.41 -5.25 -9.23
N HIS A 429 -19.69 -5.62 -7.98
CA HIS A 429 -18.81 -6.45 -7.15
C HIS A 429 -19.61 -7.59 -6.50
N LYS A 430 -19.86 -7.57 -5.18
CA LYS A 430 -20.50 -8.72 -4.49
C LYS A 430 -22.00 -8.84 -4.69
N PHE A 431 -22.69 -7.77 -5.07
CA PHE A 431 -24.16 -7.71 -5.10
C PHE A 431 -24.66 -7.13 -6.42
N ASP A 432 -25.88 -7.50 -6.80
CA ASP A 432 -26.58 -6.85 -7.91
C ASP A 432 -26.85 -5.39 -7.54
N ASN A 433 -26.64 -4.50 -8.51
CA ASN A 433 -26.87 -3.06 -8.36
C ASN A 433 -27.59 -2.54 -9.62
N GLN A 434 -27.93 -1.26 -9.70
CA GLN A 434 -28.67 -0.71 -10.84
C GLN A 434 -27.87 -0.68 -12.15
N LEU A 435 -26.57 -0.99 -12.12
CA LEU A 435 -25.67 -1.01 -13.27
C LEU A 435 -25.56 -2.41 -13.87
N ALA A 436 -25.46 -3.44 -13.03
CA ALA A 436 -25.20 -4.80 -13.49
C ALA A 436 -25.53 -5.88 -12.46
N GLY A 437 -25.88 -7.07 -12.97
CA GLY A 437 -25.89 -8.30 -12.21
C GLY A 437 -24.47 -8.80 -11.91
N SER A 438 -24.24 -9.24 -10.67
CA SER A 438 -22.95 -9.78 -10.20
C SER A 438 -22.86 -11.31 -10.33
N ALA A 439 -21.68 -11.85 -10.11
CA ALA A 439 -21.45 -13.27 -9.97
C ALA A 439 -22.15 -13.78 -8.69
N VAL A 440 -23.11 -14.69 -8.84
CA VAL A 440 -23.80 -15.28 -7.68
C VAL A 440 -22.84 -15.98 -6.72
N GLU A 441 -23.11 -15.81 -5.43
CA GLU A 441 -22.41 -16.45 -4.32
C GLU A 441 -23.45 -16.95 -3.30
N ASP A 442 -23.22 -18.14 -2.74
CA ASP A 442 -24.15 -18.79 -1.81
C ASP A 442 -23.89 -18.36 -0.35
N GLY A 443 -24.74 -18.83 0.58
CA GLY A 443 -24.53 -18.67 2.01
C GLY A 443 -24.60 -17.23 2.50
N PHE A 444 -23.58 -16.79 3.26
CA PHE A 444 -23.59 -15.47 3.89
C PHE A 444 -23.64 -14.32 2.86
N ILE A 445 -23.01 -14.47 1.69
CA ILE A 445 -23.06 -13.45 0.64
C ILE A 445 -24.48 -13.35 0.04
N ASN A 446 -25.20 -14.46 -0.12
CA ASN A 446 -26.59 -14.42 -0.58
C ASN A 446 -27.52 -13.71 0.43
N ILE A 447 -27.24 -13.80 1.74
CA ILE A 447 -27.92 -12.97 2.75
C ILE A 447 -27.55 -11.49 2.57
N GLY A 448 -26.29 -11.21 2.28
CA GLY A 448 -25.84 -9.86 1.95
C GLY A 448 -26.57 -9.26 0.76
N GLN A 449 -26.79 -10.06 -0.29
CA GLN A 449 -27.60 -9.69 -1.46
C GLN A 449 -29.03 -9.32 -1.04
N LEU A 450 -29.68 -10.10 -0.17
CA LEU A 450 -31.01 -9.76 0.38
C LEU A 450 -31.00 -8.42 1.12
N LEU A 451 -29.96 -8.16 1.92
CA LEU A 451 -29.86 -6.92 2.69
C LEU A 451 -29.59 -5.69 1.79
N SER A 452 -28.76 -5.84 0.76
CA SER A 452 -28.43 -4.77 -0.20
C SER A 452 -29.60 -4.47 -1.12
N SER A 453 -30.22 -5.51 -1.69
CA SER A 453 -31.16 -5.38 -2.81
C SER A 453 -32.63 -5.59 -2.44
N GLY A 454 -32.91 -6.13 -1.25
CA GLY A 454 -34.25 -6.55 -0.84
C GLY A 454 -34.69 -7.90 -1.42
N ARG A 455 -33.84 -8.59 -2.20
CA ARG A 455 -34.10 -9.94 -2.75
C ARG A 455 -32.86 -10.83 -2.68
N PHE A 456 -33.07 -12.16 -2.65
CA PHE A 456 -31.96 -13.10 -2.88
C PHE A 456 -31.52 -13.07 -4.35
N PHE A 457 -30.37 -13.64 -4.65
CA PHE A 457 -29.95 -13.80 -6.05
C PHE A 457 -31.00 -14.53 -6.86
N GLU A 458 -31.44 -13.93 -7.96
CA GLU A 458 -32.29 -14.59 -8.94
C GLU A 458 -31.39 -15.34 -9.92
N THR A 459 -31.60 -16.65 -10.05
CA THR A 459 -30.66 -17.53 -10.75
C THR A 459 -31.31 -18.28 -11.90
N LYS A 460 -30.48 -18.63 -12.88
CA LYS A 460 -30.81 -19.50 -14.02
C LYS A 460 -29.75 -20.59 -14.16
N GLU A 461 -30.08 -21.66 -14.88
CA GLU A 461 -29.08 -22.63 -15.30
C GLU A 461 -28.07 -21.94 -16.22
N CYS A 462 -26.78 -22.06 -15.89
CA CYS A 462 -25.70 -21.62 -16.75
C CYS A 462 -25.74 -22.36 -18.10
N ASP A 463 -25.22 -21.74 -19.16
CA ASP A 463 -25.10 -22.41 -20.44
C ASP A 463 -24.15 -23.64 -20.40
N GLU A 464 -24.12 -24.39 -21.50
CA GLU A 464 -23.33 -25.63 -21.59
C GLU A 464 -21.82 -25.42 -21.52
N HIS A 465 -21.33 -24.18 -21.63
CA HIS A 465 -19.90 -23.84 -21.63
C HIS A 465 -19.44 -23.19 -20.32
N THR A 466 -20.36 -22.65 -19.52
CA THR A 466 -20.08 -21.94 -18.27
C THR A 466 -20.13 -22.88 -17.08
N GLN A 467 -19.08 -22.84 -16.24
CA GLN A 467 -19.12 -23.48 -14.93
C GLN A 467 -19.86 -22.59 -13.93
N GLY A 468 -21.06 -23.00 -13.53
CA GLY A 468 -21.88 -22.26 -12.56
C GLY A 468 -21.56 -22.60 -11.11
N ARG A 469 -22.21 -21.87 -10.20
CA ARG A 469 -22.16 -22.15 -8.76
C ARG A 469 -23.29 -23.09 -8.35
N SER A 470 -23.06 -23.92 -7.34
CA SER A 470 -24.18 -24.59 -6.65
C SER A 470 -24.73 -23.64 -5.58
N MET A 471 -26.05 -23.44 -5.58
CA MET A 471 -26.74 -22.62 -4.59
C MET A 471 -27.64 -23.52 -3.75
N ALA A 472 -27.61 -23.38 -2.43
CA ALA A 472 -28.41 -24.18 -1.51
C ALA A 472 -29.72 -23.46 -1.12
N SER A 473 -30.82 -24.21 -1.02
CA SER A 473 -32.08 -23.68 -0.49
C SER A 473 -32.04 -23.59 1.04
N GLY A 474 -32.72 -22.60 1.60
CA GLY A 474 -32.70 -22.32 3.04
C GLY A 474 -31.38 -21.71 3.50
N PHE A 475 -31.21 -21.59 4.82
CA PHE A 475 -30.01 -21.00 5.39
C PHE A 475 -29.00 -22.10 5.76
N PRO A 476 -27.73 -22.03 5.32
CA PRO A 476 -26.66 -22.76 5.99
C PRO A 476 -26.65 -22.34 7.46
N LEU A 477 -26.24 -23.24 8.37
CA LEU A 477 -26.31 -23.17 9.84
C LEU A 477 -25.72 -21.89 10.50
N ILE A 478 -26.28 -20.72 10.20
CA ILE A 478 -26.04 -19.40 10.80
C ILE A 478 -27.26 -19.01 11.67
N GLY A 479 -28.20 -19.94 11.85
CA GLY A 479 -29.36 -19.81 12.75
C GLY A 479 -29.02 -19.70 14.25
N ASP A 480 -27.74 -19.56 14.62
CA ASP A 480 -27.29 -19.29 16.00
C ASP A 480 -26.69 -17.87 16.18
N ILE A 481 -26.63 -17.04 15.12
CA ILE A 481 -26.31 -15.61 15.27
C ILE A 481 -27.62 -14.86 15.55
N ASP A 482 -27.84 -14.51 16.82
CA ASP A 482 -29.12 -13.97 17.32
C ASP A 482 -29.68 -12.80 16.47
N GLY A 483 -28.83 -11.91 15.93
CA GLY A 483 -29.26 -10.79 15.10
C GLY A 483 -29.71 -11.16 13.67
N ILE A 484 -29.11 -12.19 13.06
CA ILE A 484 -29.49 -12.65 11.71
C ILE A 484 -30.74 -13.52 11.80
N ARG A 485 -30.83 -14.39 12.83
CA ARG A 485 -32.03 -15.21 13.07
C ARG A 485 -33.28 -14.36 13.26
N GLU A 486 -33.20 -13.27 14.02
CA GLU A 486 -34.35 -12.36 14.22
C GLU A 486 -34.83 -11.71 12.92
N ILE A 487 -33.92 -11.32 12.02
CA ILE A 487 -34.27 -10.74 10.71
C ILE A 487 -34.96 -11.78 9.83
N LEU A 488 -34.37 -12.98 9.73
CA LEU A 488 -34.88 -14.07 8.91
C LEU A 488 -36.25 -14.59 9.41
N ASP A 489 -36.41 -14.71 10.73
CA ASP A 489 -37.68 -15.06 11.37
C ASP A 489 -38.75 -13.98 11.15
N ALA A 490 -38.36 -12.69 11.14
CA ALA A 490 -39.28 -11.58 10.92
C ALA A 490 -39.81 -11.48 9.47
N VAL A 491 -39.03 -11.90 8.47
CA VAL A 491 -39.40 -11.76 7.05
C VAL A 491 -39.95 -13.04 6.40
N HIS A 492 -39.83 -14.22 7.03
CA HIS A 492 -40.32 -15.50 6.49
C HIS A 492 -39.78 -15.83 5.07
N LEU A 493 -38.61 -15.30 4.71
CA LEU A 493 -37.99 -15.52 3.40
C LEU A 493 -36.96 -16.64 3.50
N ASN A 494 -37.21 -17.76 2.83
CA ASN A 494 -36.20 -18.78 2.56
C ASN A 494 -35.87 -18.74 1.07
N PRO A 495 -34.59 -18.69 0.66
CA PRO A 495 -34.27 -18.85 -0.75
C PRO A 495 -34.63 -20.27 -1.18
N GLU A 496 -35.30 -20.40 -2.31
CA GLU A 496 -35.58 -21.68 -2.96
C GLU A 496 -34.84 -21.72 -4.29
N TYR A 497 -33.85 -22.61 -4.39
CA TYR A 497 -33.08 -22.84 -5.61
C TYR A 497 -33.29 -24.26 -6.14
N ASP A 498 -33.12 -24.43 -7.45
CA ASP A 498 -33.05 -25.74 -8.08
C ASP A 498 -31.64 -26.32 -7.88
N GLN A 499 -31.48 -27.17 -6.87
CA GLN A 499 -30.16 -27.70 -6.51
C GLN A 499 -29.61 -28.73 -7.52
N ASP A 500 -30.38 -29.09 -8.54
CA ASP A 500 -29.96 -30.01 -9.60
C ASP A 500 -29.22 -29.30 -10.76
N ILE A 501 -29.14 -27.97 -10.76
CA ILE A 501 -28.46 -27.17 -11.79
C ILE A 501 -27.20 -26.44 -11.29
N GLU A 502 -26.37 -26.02 -12.24
CA GLU A 502 -25.31 -25.03 -11.99
C GLU A 502 -25.85 -23.62 -12.25
N HIS A 503 -25.76 -22.76 -11.24
CA HIS A 503 -26.43 -21.46 -11.19
C HIS A 503 -25.54 -20.33 -11.72
N CYS A 504 -26.13 -19.56 -12.62
CA CYS A 504 -25.67 -18.25 -13.06
C CYS A 504 -26.68 -17.20 -12.60
N ASN A 505 -26.23 -15.94 -12.49
CA ASN A 505 -27.16 -14.85 -12.24
C ASN A 505 -28.12 -14.72 -13.44
N SER A 506 -29.39 -14.48 -13.17
CA SER A 506 -30.39 -14.18 -14.19
C SER A 506 -30.25 -12.76 -14.76
N HIS A 507 -29.56 -11.87 -14.05
CA HIS A 507 -29.36 -10.48 -14.40
C HIS A 507 -28.04 -10.21 -15.12
N GLY A 508 -28.11 -9.36 -16.14
CA GLY A 508 -26.98 -8.90 -16.94
C GLY A 508 -26.67 -7.42 -16.75
N LEU A 509 -26.03 -6.83 -17.76
CA LEU A 509 -25.74 -5.39 -17.81
C LEU A 509 -27.02 -4.60 -18.08
N SER A 510 -27.30 -3.53 -17.33
CA SER A 510 -28.46 -2.68 -17.57
C SER A 510 -28.23 -1.55 -18.56
N GLU A 511 -29.26 -0.77 -18.85
CA GLU A 511 -29.13 0.46 -19.65
C GLU A 511 -28.20 1.48 -18.97
N LEU A 512 -28.21 1.55 -17.63
CA LEU A 512 -27.29 2.41 -16.87
C LEU A 512 -25.87 1.84 -16.87
N GLY A 513 -25.72 0.51 -16.77
CA GLY A 513 -24.43 -0.15 -16.92
C GLY A 513 -23.82 0.01 -18.30
N SER A 514 -24.61 -0.17 -19.37
CA SER A 514 -24.18 0.08 -20.75
C SER A 514 -23.72 1.53 -20.93
N TYR A 515 -24.47 2.49 -20.37
CA TYR A 515 -24.08 3.89 -20.37
C TYR A 515 -22.74 4.10 -19.65
N LEU A 516 -22.58 3.57 -18.44
CA LEU A 516 -21.34 3.66 -17.67
C LEU A 516 -20.15 3.11 -18.45
N VAL A 517 -20.25 1.89 -18.98
CA VAL A 517 -19.17 1.23 -19.72
C VAL A 517 -18.80 2.02 -20.97
N ASN A 518 -19.79 2.48 -21.75
CA ASN A 518 -19.51 3.33 -22.90
C ASN A 518 -18.83 4.64 -22.50
N ARG A 519 -19.24 5.25 -21.37
CA ARG A 519 -18.65 6.49 -20.89
C ARG A 519 -17.24 6.31 -20.36
N MET A 520 -16.95 5.22 -19.66
CA MET A 520 -15.60 4.83 -19.26
C MET A 520 -14.67 4.72 -20.46
N ILE A 521 -15.12 4.07 -21.54
CA ILE A 521 -14.35 3.97 -22.81
C ILE A 521 -14.13 5.36 -23.44
N ASP A 522 -15.12 6.25 -23.37
CA ASP A 522 -14.96 7.64 -23.84
C ASP A 522 -13.90 8.40 -23.01
N MET A 523 -13.87 8.15 -21.70
CA MET A 523 -12.91 8.73 -20.75
C MET A 523 -11.56 8.00 -20.70
N LYS A 524 -11.39 6.94 -21.51
CA LYS A 524 -10.17 6.10 -21.56
C LYS A 524 -9.86 5.40 -20.23
N MET A 525 -10.90 5.12 -19.45
CA MET A 525 -10.80 4.35 -18.20
C MET A 525 -10.86 2.85 -18.47
N LEU A 526 -10.13 2.08 -17.68
CA LEU A 526 -10.09 0.63 -17.75
C LEU A 526 -11.35 0.04 -17.08
N VAL A 527 -11.93 -0.99 -17.69
CA VAL A 527 -13.13 -1.67 -17.21
C VAL A 527 -12.72 -3.02 -16.63
N GLU A 528 -13.02 -3.25 -15.36
CA GLU A 528 -12.73 -4.51 -14.67
C GLU A 528 -13.93 -5.45 -14.82
N LEU A 529 -13.70 -6.70 -15.26
CA LEU A 529 -14.75 -7.68 -15.53
C LEU A 529 -14.91 -8.73 -14.43
N ASP A 530 -13.98 -8.77 -13.48
CA ASP A 530 -14.09 -9.63 -12.31
C ASP A 530 -15.39 -9.30 -11.54
N HIS A 531 -15.97 -10.32 -10.90
CA HIS A 531 -17.25 -10.26 -10.17
C HIS A 531 -18.52 -10.00 -10.97
N MET A 532 -18.43 -9.75 -12.28
CA MET A 532 -19.63 -9.66 -13.13
C MET A 532 -20.34 -11.02 -13.26
N SER A 533 -21.66 -10.98 -13.45
CA SER A 533 -22.36 -12.15 -14.00
C SER A 533 -21.83 -12.48 -15.40
N THR A 534 -22.03 -13.73 -15.85
CA THR A 534 -21.62 -14.13 -17.21
C THR A 534 -22.25 -13.25 -18.28
N ASP A 535 -23.54 -12.92 -18.14
CA ASP A 535 -24.27 -12.07 -19.08
C ASP A 535 -23.74 -10.63 -19.08
N THR A 536 -23.45 -10.07 -17.90
CA THR A 536 -22.82 -8.74 -17.78
C THR A 536 -21.46 -8.73 -18.46
N ALA A 537 -20.60 -9.71 -18.19
CA ALA A 537 -19.27 -9.82 -18.81
C ALA A 537 -19.36 -9.96 -20.34
N THR A 538 -20.32 -10.75 -20.84
CA THR A 538 -20.58 -10.88 -22.29
C THR A 538 -20.94 -9.53 -22.91
N ALA A 539 -21.88 -8.80 -22.30
CA ALA A 539 -22.33 -7.51 -22.80
C ALA A 539 -21.21 -6.45 -22.77
N VAL A 540 -20.38 -6.43 -21.73
CA VAL A 540 -19.20 -5.55 -21.66
C VAL A 540 -18.20 -5.88 -22.76
N MET A 541 -17.95 -7.17 -23.01
CA MET A 541 -17.07 -7.59 -24.11
C MET A 541 -17.64 -7.26 -25.48
N ASP A 542 -18.96 -7.36 -25.69
CA ASP A 542 -19.61 -6.94 -26.93
C ASP A 542 -19.39 -5.44 -27.20
N ILE A 543 -19.51 -4.59 -26.16
CA ILE A 543 -19.19 -3.16 -26.24
C ILE A 543 -17.71 -2.95 -26.57
N ALA A 544 -16.81 -3.62 -25.85
CA ALA A 544 -15.37 -3.45 -26.04
C ALA A 544 -14.93 -3.85 -27.45
N GLU A 545 -15.39 -4.99 -27.97
CA GLU A 545 -15.07 -5.48 -29.31
C GLU A 545 -15.67 -4.59 -30.41
N ALA A 546 -16.94 -4.20 -30.28
CA ALA A 546 -17.60 -3.29 -31.22
C ALA A 546 -16.88 -1.93 -31.30
N ARG A 547 -16.25 -1.51 -30.21
CA ARG A 547 -15.48 -0.26 -30.11
C ARG A 547 -13.98 -0.43 -30.31
N GLY A 548 -13.50 -1.65 -30.60
CA GLY A 548 -12.07 -1.93 -30.73
C GLY A 548 -11.26 -1.46 -29.51
N TYR A 549 -11.78 -1.70 -28.31
CA TYR A 549 -11.24 -1.24 -27.05
C TYR A 549 -10.51 -2.36 -26.31
N SER A 550 -9.23 -2.14 -26.01
CA SER A 550 -8.41 -3.11 -25.27
C SER A 550 -8.42 -2.88 -23.76
N GLY A 551 -9.01 -1.80 -23.24
CA GLY A 551 -8.97 -1.44 -21.82
C GLY A 551 -9.91 -2.25 -20.93
N VAL A 552 -9.97 -3.57 -21.12
CA VAL A 552 -10.77 -4.52 -20.33
C VAL A 552 -9.85 -5.45 -19.55
N LEU A 553 -10.15 -5.68 -18.27
CA LEU A 553 -9.25 -6.33 -17.34
C LEU A 553 -9.93 -7.46 -16.55
N THR A 554 -9.17 -8.51 -16.25
CA THR A 554 -9.43 -9.45 -15.14
C THR A 554 -8.16 -9.48 -14.31
N THR A 555 -8.25 -9.01 -13.08
CA THR A 555 -7.08 -8.71 -12.27
C THR A 555 -6.92 -9.66 -11.09
N HIS A 556 -7.94 -10.45 -10.75
CA HIS A 556 -7.89 -11.40 -9.64
C HIS A 556 -8.89 -12.58 -9.73
N SER A 557 -9.14 -13.11 -10.93
CA SER A 557 -9.82 -14.41 -11.19
C SER A 557 -11.27 -14.58 -10.71
N TRP A 558 -12.07 -13.51 -10.66
CA TRP A 558 -13.50 -13.60 -10.35
C TRP A 558 -14.43 -13.60 -11.56
N MET A 559 -13.88 -13.56 -12.78
CA MET A 559 -14.62 -14.03 -13.96
C MET A 559 -14.94 -15.53 -13.84
N ARG A 560 -16.10 -15.96 -14.38
CA ARG A 560 -16.48 -17.38 -14.38
C ARG A 560 -15.47 -18.22 -15.18
N SER A 561 -15.30 -19.47 -14.77
CA SER A 561 -14.53 -20.46 -15.52
C SER A 561 -15.42 -21.18 -16.53
N GLY A 562 -14.81 -21.72 -17.59
CA GLY A 562 -15.49 -22.65 -18.48
C GLY A 562 -15.69 -24.02 -17.82
N LYS A 563 -16.61 -24.83 -18.34
CA LYS A 563 -16.86 -26.20 -17.85
C LYS A 563 -15.55 -26.99 -17.75
N GLY A 564 -15.46 -27.82 -16.70
CA GLY A 564 -14.27 -28.64 -16.46
C GLY A 564 -13.04 -27.84 -16.03
N GLY A 565 -13.20 -26.57 -15.60
CA GLY A 565 -12.10 -25.72 -15.16
C GLY A 565 -11.29 -25.10 -16.32
N THR A 566 -11.86 -25.06 -17.51
CA THR A 566 -11.25 -24.39 -18.69
C THR A 566 -11.31 -22.87 -18.54
N VAL A 567 -10.56 -22.14 -19.37
CA VAL A 567 -10.74 -20.68 -19.46
C VAL A 567 -12.10 -20.43 -20.12
N HIS A 568 -12.86 -19.47 -19.61
CA HIS A 568 -14.18 -19.15 -20.13
C HIS A 568 -14.07 -18.25 -21.36
N ASP A 569 -14.99 -18.40 -22.32
CA ASP A 569 -15.02 -17.64 -23.58
C ASP A 569 -14.86 -16.13 -23.37
N ASN A 570 -15.57 -15.51 -22.42
CA ASN A 570 -15.40 -14.08 -22.11
C ASN A 570 -13.98 -13.69 -21.67
N THR A 571 -13.27 -14.58 -20.95
CA THR A 571 -11.85 -14.33 -20.59
C THR A 571 -10.95 -14.53 -21.80
N GLU A 572 -11.23 -15.49 -22.68
CA GLU A 572 -10.51 -15.64 -23.95
C GLU A 572 -10.68 -14.40 -24.83
N ARG A 573 -11.93 -13.95 -25.01
CA ARG A 573 -12.29 -12.70 -25.73
C ARG A 573 -11.57 -11.49 -25.17
N LEU A 574 -11.50 -11.36 -23.84
CA LEU A 574 -10.76 -10.28 -23.18
C LEU A 574 -9.28 -10.28 -23.60
N ILE A 575 -8.62 -11.44 -23.56
CA ILE A 575 -7.21 -11.58 -23.93
C ILE A 575 -7.02 -11.31 -25.44
N GLU A 576 -7.90 -11.85 -26.28
CA GLU A 576 -7.88 -11.67 -27.74
C GLU A 576 -8.16 -10.21 -28.18
N ALA A 577 -8.94 -9.45 -27.40
CA ALA A 577 -9.15 -8.02 -27.57
C ALA A 577 -7.94 -7.17 -27.12
N GLY A 578 -6.92 -7.80 -26.54
CA GLY A 578 -5.74 -7.14 -26.00
C GLY A 578 -5.95 -6.55 -24.61
N GLY A 579 -6.91 -7.08 -23.87
CA GLY A 579 -7.07 -6.85 -22.44
C GLY A 579 -5.90 -7.36 -21.62
N PHE A 580 -5.95 -7.13 -20.32
CA PHE A 580 -4.93 -7.60 -19.38
C PHE A 580 -5.51 -8.62 -18.41
N ALA A 581 -4.73 -9.67 -18.15
CA ALA A 581 -5.12 -10.75 -17.25
C ALA A 581 -4.08 -10.95 -16.15
N ALA A 582 -4.56 -11.07 -14.91
CA ALA A 582 -3.78 -11.48 -13.75
C ALA A 582 -4.61 -12.47 -12.92
N PRO A 583 -4.09 -13.67 -12.63
CA PRO A 583 -4.77 -14.58 -11.74
C PRO A 583 -4.67 -14.14 -10.27
N TYR A 584 -5.67 -14.54 -9.49
CA TYR A 584 -5.66 -14.44 -8.04
C TYR A 584 -4.43 -15.14 -7.45
N ASN A 585 -3.85 -14.54 -6.42
CA ASN A 585 -2.63 -15.01 -5.80
C ASN A 585 -2.75 -16.41 -5.19
N SER A 586 -1.69 -17.18 -5.31
CA SER A 586 -1.60 -18.56 -4.84
C SER A 586 -0.13 -18.89 -4.58
N ASP A 587 0.14 -20.07 -4.01
CA ASP A 587 1.54 -20.50 -3.86
C ASP A 587 2.21 -20.73 -5.24
N ALA A 588 3.54 -20.81 -5.28
CA ALA A 588 4.27 -20.85 -6.55
C ALA A 588 3.94 -22.08 -7.44
N ASN A 589 3.51 -23.20 -6.87
CA ASN A 589 3.13 -24.39 -7.64
C ASN A 589 1.81 -24.14 -8.37
N ASP A 590 0.78 -23.64 -7.66
CA ASP A 590 -0.52 -23.34 -8.26
C ASP A 590 -0.45 -22.12 -9.18
N MET A 591 0.37 -21.13 -8.83
CA MET A 591 0.57 -19.92 -9.66
C MET A 591 1.13 -20.30 -11.03
N THR A 592 1.99 -21.32 -11.09
CA THR A 592 2.52 -21.84 -12.36
C THR A 592 1.39 -22.26 -13.31
N TYR A 593 0.40 -22.98 -12.79
CA TYR A 593 -0.77 -23.42 -13.57
C TYR A 593 -1.67 -22.24 -13.95
N ARG A 594 -1.95 -21.33 -13.00
CA ARG A 594 -2.83 -20.18 -13.22
C ARG A 594 -2.29 -19.23 -14.29
N VAL A 595 -1.01 -18.91 -14.25
CA VAL A 595 -0.35 -18.07 -15.26
C VAL A 595 -0.35 -18.77 -16.62
N ASP A 596 -0.07 -20.07 -16.66
CA ASP A 596 -0.02 -20.86 -17.91
C ASP A 596 -1.35 -20.82 -18.68
N ARG A 597 -2.49 -20.86 -17.96
CA ARG A 597 -3.83 -20.81 -18.56
C ARG A 597 -4.05 -19.55 -19.40
N TYR A 598 -3.70 -18.39 -18.86
CA TYR A 598 -3.87 -17.12 -19.59
C TYR A 598 -2.75 -16.90 -20.60
N LEU A 599 -1.50 -17.20 -20.23
CA LEU A 599 -0.34 -17.01 -21.11
C LEU A 599 -0.47 -17.81 -22.41
N SER A 600 -1.01 -19.02 -22.36
CA SER A 600 -1.19 -19.86 -23.55
C SER A 600 -2.16 -19.26 -24.57
N ILE A 601 -3.14 -18.48 -24.11
CA ILE A 601 -4.05 -17.71 -24.99
C ILE A 601 -3.31 -16.47 -25.49
N THR A 602 -2.66 -15.72 -24.59
CA THR A 602 -1.90 -14.50 -24.95
C THR A 602 -0.85 -14.76 -26.02
N GLU A 603 -0.15 -15.90 -25.99
CA GLU A 603 0.86 -16.28 -26.98
C GLU A 603 0.30 -16.52 -28.39
N ALA A 604 -1.01 -16.77 -28.52
CA ALA A 604 -1.68 -16.86 -29.81
C ALA A 604 -2.06 -15.49 -30.39
N THR A 605 -1.90 -14.42 -29.62
CA THR A 605 -2.21 -13.03 -29.99
C THR A 605 -0.93 -12.25 -30.37
N PRO A 606 -1.03 -11.06 -30.98
CA PRO A 606 0.13 -10.20 -31.23
C PRO A 606 0.54 -9.36 -30.00
N TYR A 607 -0.11 -9.52 -28.85
CA TYR A 607 0.13 -8.69 -27.67
C TYR A 607 1.32 -9.18 -26.85
N TRP A 608 1.77 -8.33 -25.92
CA TRP A 608 2.91 -8.63 -25.08
C TRP A 608 2.63 -9.83 -24.16
N ASN A 609 3.55 -10.80 -24.12
CA ASN A 609 3.44 -11.99 -23.29
C ASN A 609 3.74 -11.64 -21.82
N GLY A 610 2.76 -11.03 -21.15
CA GLY A 610 2.81 -10.72 -19.73
C GLY A 610 1.50 -11.05 -19.04
N ILE A 611 1.57 -11.71 -17.89
CA ILE A 611 0.44 -12.08 -17.04
C ILE A 611 0.78 -11.65 -15.62
N GLY A 612 -0.04 -10.81 -15.01
CA GLY A 612 0.24 -10.24 -13.69
C GLY A 612 0.01 -11.21 -12.54
N ILE A 613 -0.03 -10.67 -11.33
CA ILE A 613 -0.60 -11.31 -10.15
C ILE A 613 -1.64 -10.36 -9.55
N GLY A 614 -2.72 -10.87 -8.99
CA GLY A 614 -3.67 -10.09 -8.20
C GLY A 614 -3.65 -10.57 -6.77
N THR A 615 -3.03 -9.81 -5.85
CA THR A 615 -2.90 -10.27 -4.47
C THR A 615 -4.24 -10.29 -3.75
N ASP A 616 -5.09 -9.31 -4.02
CA ASP A 616 -6.32 -9.04 -3.26
C ASP A 616 -6.08 -9.01 -1.75
N MET A 617 -4.84 -8.67 -1.37
CA MET A 617 -4.45 -8.65 0.02
C MET A 617 -5.24 -7.54 0.72
N SER A 618 -5.84 -7.90 1.84
CA SER A 618 -6.79 -7.07 2.59
C SER A 618 -8.14 -6.79 1.91
N GLY A 619 -8.47 -7.44 0.79
CA GLY A 619 -9.80 -7.36 0.13
C GLY A 619 -10.83 -8.39 0.62
N LEU A 620 -10.64 -8.97 1.81
CA LEU A 620 -11.36 -10.17 2.28
C LEU A 620 -11.07 -11.43 1.45
N GLY A 621 -9.90 -11.48 0.82
CA GLY A 621 -9.33 -12.64 0.16
C GLY A 621 -8.18 -13.24 0.96
N GLY A 622 -8.17 -14.57 1.13
CA GLY A 622 -7.08 -15.28 1.80
C GLY A 622 -5.79 -15.23 1.00
N GLN A 623 -4.64 -15.24 1.67
CA GLN A 623 -3.32 -15.32 1.05
C GLN A 623 -2.79 -16.77 1.08
N PRO A 624 -1.90 -17.16 0.15
CA PRO A 624 -1.38 -18.51 0.14
C PRO A 624 -0.53 -18.78 1.38
N GLY A 625 -0.84 -19.89 2.05
CA GLY A 625 0.05 -20.49 3.05
C GLY A 625 1.34 -21.04 2.41
N PRO A 626 2.21 -21.66 3.21
CA PRO A 626 3.41 -22.31 2.68
C PRO A 626 3.06 -23.36 1.63
N ARG A 627 3.91 -23.50 0.61
CA ARG A 627 3.80 -24.61 -0.35
C ARG A 627 3.82 -25.94 0.38
N SER A 628 3.01 -26.89 -0.10
CA SER A 628 2.89 -28.22 0.51
C SER A 628 4.22 -29.00 0.56
N ASP A 629 5.16 -28.69 -0.33
CA ASP A 629 6.48 -29.30 -0.45
C ASP A 629 7.62 -28.41 0.10
N ALA A 630 7.32 -27.30 0.77
CA ALA A 630 8.33 -26.39 1.33
C ALA A 630 9.26 -27.06 2.35
N ALA A 631 8.80 -28.11 3.04
CA ALA A 631 9.64 -28.89 3.95
C ALA A 631 10.72 -29.72 3.23
N GLU A 632 10.47 -30.13 1.99
CA GLU A 632 11.40 -30.93 1.17
C GLU A 632 12.22 -30.05 0.23
N LEU A 633 11.59 -29.02 -0.35
CA LEU A 633 12.14 -28.09 -1.32
C LEU A 633 11.93 -26.63 -0.84
N PRO A 634 12.58 -26.20 0.25
CA PRO A 634 12.39 -24.85 0.76
C PRO A 634 12.94 -23.79 -0.21
N LEU A 635 12.41 -22.58 -0.11
CA LEU A 635 13.15 -21.38 -0.51
C LEU A 635 14.34 -21.20 0.43
N VAL A 636 15.54 -21.02 -0.14
CA VAL A 636 16.79 -20.85 0.60
C VAL A 636 17.13 -19.36 0.72
N TYR A 637 17.42 -18.93 1.95
CA TYR A 637 17.84 -17.57 2.27
C TYR A 637 19.35 -17.49 2.61
N PRO A 638 20.02 -16.34 2.35
CA PRO A 638 19.50 -15.24 1.53
C PRO A 638 19.45 -15.64 0.05
N PHE A 639 18.64 -14.93 -0.74
CA PHE A 639 18.58 -15.05 -2.20
C PHE A 639 18.78 -13.69 -2.87
N THR A 640 19.17 -13.67 -4.14
CA THR A 640 19.35 -12.43 -4.92
C THR A 640 18.31 -12.38 -6.03
N SER A 641 17.57 -11.27 -6.11
CA SER A 641 16.62 -11.01 -7.20
C SER A 641 17.32 -10.83 -8.54
N GLU A 642 16.57 -10.85 -9.65
CA GLU A 642 17.13 -10.55 -10.98
C GLU A 642 17.69 -9.12 -11.11
N PHE A 643 17.30 -8.22 -10.20
CA PHE A 643 17.80 -6.85 -10.09
C PHE A 643 19.00 -6.71 -9.12
N GLY A 644 19.66 -7.81 -8.76
CA GLY A 644 20.89 -7.77 -7.96
C GLY A 644 20.69 -7.34 -6.50
N ILE A 645 19.46 -7.38 -5.99
CA ILE A 645 19.15 -7.08 -4.59
C ILE A 645 19.08 -8.39 -3.81
N GLU A 646 19.90 -8.52 -2.77
CA GLU A 646 19.89 -9.65 -1.85
C GLU A 646 18.79 -9.45 -0.81
N PHE A 647 18.04 -10.51 -0.51
CA PHE A 647 16.99 -10.56 0.49
C PHE A 647 17.26 -11.69 1.48
N ASP A 648 17.18 -11.37 2.76
CA ASP A 648 17.05 -12.35 3.85
C ASP A 648 15.59 -12.39 4.32
N LYS A 649 15.30 -13.31 5.25
CA LYS A 649 13.99 -13.42 5.91
C LYS A 649 13.57 -12.07 6.46
N GLN A 650 12.29 -11.74 6.27
CA GLN A 650 11.75 -10.47 6.71
C GLN A 650 11.65 -10.45 8.24
N ILE A 651 12.04 -9.33 8.85
CA ILE A 651 11.96 -9.11 10.30
C ILE A 651 11.08 -7.88 10.56
N SER A 652 10.03 -8.07 11.34
CA SER A 652 9.20 -6.98 11.85
C SER A 652 9.23 -7.02 13.37
N GLY A 653 9.96 -6.09 13.98
CA GLY A 653 10.19 -6.05 15.43
C GLY A 653 10.93 -7.29 15.89
N ASN A 654 10.29 -8.08 16.75
CA ASN A 654 10.81 -9.32 17.33
C ASN A 654 10.45 -10.57 16.50
N ARG A 655 9.61 -10.44 15.46
CA ARG A 655 9.18 -11.56 14.63
C ARG A 655 9.99 -11.67 13.34
N VAL A 656 10.46 -12.89 13.07
CA VAL A 656 11.04 -13.29 11.79
C VAL A 656 9.96 -14.03 10.99
N PHE A 657 9.74 -13.63 9.75
CA PHE A 657 8.83 -14.28 8.81
C PHE A 657 9.61 -15.12 7.80
N ASP A 658 9.13 -16.32 7.55
CA ASP A 658 9.71 -17.29 6.61
C ASP A 658 8.62 -17.81 5.68
N LEU A 659 8.76 -17.59 4.37
CA LEU A 659 7.78 -18.04 3.37
C LEU A 659 7.48 -19.54 3.51
N ASN A 660 8.47 -20.35 3.89
CA ASN A 660 8.34 -21.80 4.03
C ASN A 660 7.47 -22.25 5.20
N THR A 661 7.18 -21.36 6.16
CA THR A 661 6.36 -21.67 7.35
C THR A 661 5.17 -20.74 7.55
N ASP A 662 5.30 -19.48 7.13
CA ASP A 662 4.27 -18.46 7.30
C ASP A 662 3.44 -18.24 6.01
N GLY A 663 3.94 -18.68 4.84
CA GLY A 663 3.34 -18.32 3.56
C GLY A 663 3.47 -16.82 3.30
N ILE A 664 2.55 -16.23 2.53
CA ILE A 664 2.50 -14.78 2.32
C ILE A 664 1.71 -14.14 3.46
N ALA A 665 2.35 -13.97 4.60
CA ALA A 665 1.74 -13.40 5.80
C ALA A 665 1.40 -11.90 5.67
N HIS A 666 2.22 -11.15 4.93
CA HIS A 666 2.04 -9.73 4.66
C HIS A 666 2.74 -9.38 3.34
N TYR A 667 2.49 -8.19 2.80
CA TYR A 667 2.95 -7.75 1.48
C TYR A 667 4.48 -7.80 1.31
N GLY A 668 5.19 -7.72 2.42
CA GLY A 668 6.64 -7.75 2.48
C GLY A 668 7.23 -9.10 2.07
N LEU A 669 6.45 -10.17 1.90
CA LEU A 669 6.91 -11.47 1.43
C LEU A 669 6.71 -11.71 -0.07
N LEU A 670 6.24 -10.72 -0.83
CA LEU A 670 6.20 -10.82 -2.29
C LEU A 670 7.58 -11.09 -2.93
N PRO A 671 8.71 -10.49 -2.48
CA PRO A 671 10.03 -10.85 -2.99
C PRO A 671 10.34 -12.35 -2.88
N ASP A 672 9.98 -12.94 -1.74
CA ASP A 672 10.19 -14.34 -1.41
C ASP A 672 9.34 -15.22 -2.33
N PHE A 673 8.08 -14.84 -2.51
CA PHE A 673 7.17 -15.52 -3.43
C PHE A 673 7.65 -15.47 -4.88
N ILE A 674 8.10 -14.30 -5.36
CA ILE A 674 8.60 -14.15 -6.74
C ILE A 674 9.88 -14.94 -6.96
N GLU A 675 10.76 -15.01 -5.96
CA GLU A 675 11.93 -15.88 -6.02
C GLU A 675 11.55 -17.38 -6.00
N ASP A 676 10.62 -17.78 -5.14
CA ASP A 676 10.13 -19.17 -5.12
C ASP A 676 9.50 -19.52 -6.47
N LEU A 677 8.70 -18.63 -7.07
CA LEU A 677 8.19 -18.79 -8.42
C LEU A 677 9.32 -18.93 -9.46
N ARG A 678 10.37 -18.11 -9.38
CA ARG A 678 11.54 -18.20 -10.26
C ARG A 678 12.23 -19.57 -10.17
N GLN A 679 12.28 -20.16 -8.98
CA GLN A 679 12.93 -21.45 -8.75
C GLN A 679 12.03 -22.65 -9.11
N ARG A 680 10.72 -22.52 -9.00
CA ARG A 680 9.76 -23.64 -9.17
C ARG A 680 9.10 -23.67 -10.54
N ALA A 681 8.81 -22.51 -11.12
CA ALA A 681 8.10 -22.41 -12.39
C ALA A 681 9.04 -22.61 -13.60
N PRO A 682 8.53 -23.10 -14.74
CA PRO A 682 9.25 -23.02 -16.01
C PRO A 682 9.61 -21.57 -16.34
N THR A 683 10.77 -21.34 -16.98
CA THR A 683 11.23 -19.99 -17.36
C THR A 683 10.17 -19.18 -18.08
N ARG A 684 9.39 -19.79 -18.99
CA ARG A 684 8.28 -19.13 -19.71
C ARG A 684 7.28 -18.43 -18.78
N ILE A 685 6.96 -19.07 -17.65
CA ILE A 685 5.98 -18.55 -16.68
C ILE A 685 6.59 -17.40 -15.89
N TYR A 686 7.81 -17.57 -15.37
CA TYR A 686 8.51 -16.50 -14.67
C TYR A 686 8.69 -15.27 -15.57
N GLU A 687 9.06 -15.47 -16.84
CA GLU A 687 9.19 -14.40 -17.83
C GLU A 687 7.87 -13.68 -18.08
N ALA A 688 6.74 -14.40 -18.16
CA ALA A 688 5.43 -13.77 -18.29
C ALA A 688 5.06 -12.91 -17.08
N VAL A 689 5.34 -13.38 -15.86
CA VAL A 689 5.13 -12.58 -14.65
C VAL A 689 6.02 -11.35 -14.64
N MET A 690 7.30 -11.47 -14.97
CA MET A 690 8.23 -10.34 -14.99
C MET A 690 8.09 -9.43 -16.22
N ASN A 691 7.25 -9.78 -17.19
CA ASN A 691 6.87 -8.94 -18.33
C ASN A 691 5.50 -8.26 -18.13
N SER A 692 4.82 -8.55 -17.02
CA SER A 692 3.43 -8.16 -16.81
C SER A 692 3.21 -6.67 -16.62
N ALA A 693 4.17 -5.94 -16.04
CA ALA A 693 4.08 -4.48 -15.95
C ALA A 693 4.05 -3.82 -17.33
N GLU A 694 4.90 -4.27 -18.27
CA GLU A 694 4.87 -3.77 -19.65
C GLU A 694 3.57 -4.15 -20.36
N ALA A 695 3.08 -5.38 -20.17
CA ALA A 695 1.80 -5.79 -20.76
C ALA A 695 0.65 -4.90 -20.30
N TYR A 696 0.56 -4.61 -18.99
CA TYR A 696 -0.44 -3.69 -18.43
C TYR A 696 -0.32 -2.28 -19.02
N LEU A 697 0.88 -1.70 -19.06
CA LEU A 697 1.11 -0.37 -19.62
C LEU A 697 0.70 -0.31 -21.10
N GLN A 698 1.06 -1.30 -21.91
CA GLN A 698 0.63 -1.32 -23.31
C GLN A 698 -0.89 -1.48 -23.46
N THR A 699 -1.56 -2.22 -22.58
CA THR A 699 -3.03 -2.29 -22.52
C THR A 699 -3.63 -0.92 -22.26
N TRP A 700 -3.12 -0.21 -21.25
CA TRP A 700 -3.58 1.14 -20.90
C TRP A 700 -3.33 2.14 -22.04
N GLU A 701 -2.17 2.13 -22.68
CA GLU A 701 -1.92 2.98 -23.84
C GLU A 701 -2.82 2.65 -25.05
N ARG A 702 -3.16 1.36 -25.28
CA ARG A 702 -4.11 0.99 -26.33
C ARG A 702 -5.51 1.53 -26.01
N ALA A 703 -5.91 1.50 -24.74
CA ALA A 703 -7.16 2.10 -24.30
C ALA A 703 -7.20 3.60 -24.61
N GLU A 704 -6.15 4.35 -24.28
CA GLU A 704 -6.03 5.80 -24.58
C GLU A 704 -6.06 6.11 -26.09
N ARG A 705 -5.45 5.23 -26.90
CA ARG A 705 -5.41 5.39 -28.37
C ARG A 705 -6.70 4.96 -29.08
N SER A 706 -7.66 4.33 -28.39
CA SER A 706 -8.91 3.89 -29.03
C SER A 706 -9.70 5.10 -29.56
N GLY A 707 -10.02 5.07 -30.86
CA GLY A 707 -10.66 6.17 -31.59
C GLY A 707 -12.12 5.95 -31.95
N VAL A 708 -12.73 4.81 -31.59
CA VAL A 708 -14.15 4.55 -31.90
C VAL A 708 -15.03 5.23 -30.85
N THR A 709 -15.69 6.32 -31.26
CA THR A 709 -16.52 7.15 -30.37
C THR A 709 -18.00 6.81 -30.43
N ASN A 710 -18.44 5.96 -31.37
CA ASN A 710 -19.84 5.57 -31.43
C ASN A 710 -20.14 4.66 -30.24
N HIS A 711 -21.15 5.02 -29.46
CA HIS A 711 -21.69 4.16 -28.41
C HIS A 711 -22.24 2.88 -29.03
N HIS A 712 -22.06 1.77 -28.31
CA HIS A 712 -22.65 0.49 -28.66
C HIS A 712 -23.50 0.03 -27.49
N ASP A 713 -24.77 -0.23 -27.75
CA ASP A 713 -25.66 -0.90 -26.81
C ASP A 713 -25.82 -2.35 -27.30
N PRO A 714 -25.35 -3.35 -26.53
CA PRO A 714 -25.44 -4.74 -26.92
C PRO A 714 -26.89 -5.23 -26.99
N GLU A 715 -27.13 -6.31 -27.73
CA GLU A 715 -28.42 -6.99 -27.69
C GLU A 715 -28.61 -7.66 -26.32
N GLY A 716 -29.81 -7.59 -25.74
CA GLY A 716 -30.11 -8.29 -24.48
C GLY A 716 -29.71 -7.56 -23.20
N ILE A 717 -29.52 -6.23 -23.25
CA ILE A 717 -29.47 -5.38 -22.05
C ILE A 717 -30.67 -5.66 -21.14
N ASP A 718 -30.43 -5.78 -19.85
CA ASP A 718 -31.48 -5.96 -18.86
C ASP A 718 -32.17 -4.62 -18.55
N TYR A 719 -33.42 -4.47 -19.00
CA TYR A 719 -34.24 -3.28 -18.76
C TYR A 719 -35.01 -3.33 -17.44
N GLU A 720 -34.98 -4.47 -16.73
CA GLU A 720 -35.74 -4.72 -15.50
C GLU A 720 -34.84 -5.29 -14.38
N LEU A 721 -33.68 -4.66 -14.12
CA LEU A 721 -32.86 -4.96 -12.94
C LEU A 721 -33.63 -4.74 -11.62
#